data_AF-A0AAW0PA53-F1
#
_entry.id   AF-A0AAW0PA53-F1
#
_cell.length_a   1.000
_cell.length_b   1.000
_cell.length_c   1.000
_cell.angle_alpha   90.00
_cell.angle_beta   90.00
_cell.angle_gamma   90.00
#
_symmetry.space_group_name_H-M   'P 1'
#
loop_
_entity.id
_entity.type
_entity.pdbx_description
1 polymer ?
#
loop_
_entity_poly.entity_id
_entity_poly.type
_entity_poly.pdbx_seq_one_letter_code
_entity_poly.pdbx_strand_id
1 'polypeptide(L)'
;MSPVRAFIACEVRPQPWAAGDTRHVTTKEERHLRGTDQKGSCHYHMGTQKSPSLKTLTCLYLCLLICARARSSSGSSSRMGCGRLVKSFLFSISRRKPIEPDGEQSTFNRCLTTLDLVALGIIVCFFIAAMASIFAGLCYAEFGSRVPLTGSAYLYSYVTVGELLAFITGWNLLLSYVIGTSSVALAWSGTFDDLIGGHISRFFEENAAMNLPGLAPYPDIFAAVLIILLSGLLAFGVKESTTINKIFTAVNILVLLFVSISGFIKGDVRNWQISKETLLNYTTENNLTSTNFGSGGFFPYGFTGTLAGAATCFYAFVGFDCIATTGEEVKNPQKSVPVGIVASLLICFLAYFAVSAALTLMMPYYMLDRKSPLPVAFEYIGWGPARYVVAVGSLCALSTSLLGSMFPMPRVLFAMARDGLLFHPLTKVTAKGSPAIATIASGVVAAIMALLFDLNALVEMMSIGTLFAYTLVAICILILRYQHPQNQDSKLDSKYSFLHPPSAPNSKSSKAVTILTISGVLCITALCILLTQALDAISTREPWSLVLVSVFAFILLLIMFFIWRHPQNPTKATFMVPLLPALPLLSTFINVYLMVQLGGETWIRYAIWMLVGLLIYFLYGMWFSLQRRRHTPGHIQIKTNKLSCAASYRSPRSAMRIVKACRSKCRLMLATLLFCAIVFKVANCQEAQKTLPGKKSKTIKLKSTTTKPKVTAPRAAPLQSILTQVVQIQVVNKGRFQRVGETISVRSGHTLELRCRGKPVQWSVPPYLEEDHEGRLKIVQHEKYGVLTLVNTTGADTGEFTCFPMFCEDTDCRKEYSKAVKVFVFFPDPHELFVPSSEYYEVIQLRTNWPTVLPCQVTSPGANVTLHREYPPSEVPVDGSEISFNVKKGFTIHRPRPHHAGEVYCVASLGNLRQSSIKYMLIYVNYPRAPPAPVVQASSSSVTVGENLRVTCTVMGERDVAIDITWEYPGQQIGRPQYTQDSVTPAGTNTQQTQSVLLVDEVRDVDQGTYTCTAQNLQGTKSASTNVKVIPKTTKPKPKTKKT
;
A
#
# COMPACT_ATOMS: atom_id res chain seq x y z
N MET A 1 -59.17 -7.91 48.03
CA MET A 1 -59.81 -7.27 49.21
C MET A 1 -59.67 -5.76 49.09
N SER A 2 -60.58 -5.04 49.73
CA SER A 2 -60.81 -3.58 49.72
C SER A 2 -60.18 -2.88 50.96
N PRO A 3 -60.30 -1.53 51.19
CA PRO A 3 -60.71 -0.41 50.31
C PRO A 3 -59.84 0.89 50.37
N VAL A 4 -60.05 1.73 49.36
CA VAL A 4 -60.10 3.22 49.29
C VAL A 4 -60.20 4.06 50.59
N ARG A 5 -59.49 5.22 50.66
CA ARG A 5 -59.87 6.60 51.15
C ARG A 5 -58.62 7.42 51.61
N ALA A 6 -58.55 8.77 51.67
CA ALA A 6 -59.37 9.89 51.11
C ALA A 6 -58.73 11.30 51.35
N PHE A 7 -58.94 12.25 50.42
CA PHE A 7 -58.97 13.75 50.60
C PHE A 7 -57.63 14.46 50.97
N ILE A 8 -57.43 15.79 50.85
CA ILE A 8 -58.34 16.99 50.84
C ILE A 8 -58.12 17.92 49.61
N ALA A 9 -59.15 18.74 49.30
CA ALA A 9 -59.30 19.75 48.24
C ALA A 9 -58.31 20.96 48.32
N CYS A 10 -58.28 21.91 47.37
CA CYS A 10 -59.35 22.90 47.06
C CYS A 10 -59.73 23.06 45.58
N GLU A 11 -60.85 23.74 45.33
CA GLU A 11 -61.54 23.89 44.03
C GLU A 11 -62.09 25.32 43.84
N VAL A 12 -61.89 25.94 42.66
CA VAL A 12 -62.71 27.06 42.12
C VAL A 12 -62.79 26.97 40.58
N ARG A 13 -63.94 27.32 40.02
CA ARG A 13 -64.32 27.43 38.58
C ARG A 13 -65.28 28.66 38.45
N PRO A 14 -65.82 29.11 37.28
CA PRO A 14 -65.49 28.86 35.85
C PRO A 14 -65.65 30.11 34.91
N GLN A 15 -65.65 29.87 33.57
CA GLN A 15 -66.46 30.53 32.50
C GLN A 15 -66.00 31.87 31.82
N PRO A 16 -66.59 32.26 30.63
CA PRO A 16 -65.86 32.95 29.53
C PRO A 16 -66.59 34.19 28.90
N TRP A 17 -66.33 34.50 27.61
CA TRP A 17 -66.89 35.58 26.74
C TRP A 17 -66.37 37.00 27.07
N ALA A 18 -66.37 38.02 26.18
CA ALA A 18 -66.41 38.14 24.71
C ALA A 18 -65.90 39.55 24.26
N ALA A 19 -66.00 39.87 22.95
CA ALA A 19 -65.60 41.08 22.19
C ALA A 19 -65.62 42.50 22.85
N GLY A 20 -64.83 43.46 22.30
CA GLY A 20 -64.99 44.90 22.62
C GLY A 20 -63.93 45.87 22.03
N ASP A 21 -64.40 46.81 21.19
CA ASP A 21 -63.69 47.80 20.34
C ASP A 21 -62.72 48.86 20.94
N THR A 22 -61.70 49.20 20.13
CA THR A 22 -61.11 50.54 19.81
C THR A 22 -60.69 51.58 20.88
N ARG A 23 -59.55 52.27 20.62
CA ARG A 23 -59.53 53.73 20.32
C ARG A 23 -58.19 54.23 19.74
N HIS A 24 -58.23 55.38 19.07
CA HIS A 24 -57.11 56.04 18.39
C HIS A 24 -56.27 56.96 19.31
N VAL A 25 -55.04 57.24 18.89
CA VAL A 25 -54.36 58.53 19.10
C VAL A 25 -53.75 59.01 17.77
N THR A 26 -53.98 60.27 17.42
CA THR A 26 -53.34 61.03 16.32
C THR A 26 -52.37 62.06 16.91
N THR A 27 -51.23 62.36 16.30
CA THR A 27 -51.03 63.38 15.22
C THR A 27 -49.56 63.25 14.74
N LYS A 28 -49.19 63.37 13.46
CA LYS A 28 -49.38 64.42 12.42
C LYS A 28 -48.39 65.59 12.54
N GLU A 29 -47.35 65.59 11.70
CA GLU A 29 -46.66 66.81 11.24
C GLU A 29 -46.16 66.64 9.78
N GLU A 30 -45.62 67.70 9.17
CA GLU A 30 -45.47 67.91 7.72
C GLU A 30 -44.05 68.48 7.43
N ARG A 31 -43.44 68.52 6.24
CA ARG A 31 -43.86 68.48 4.81
C ARG A 31 -42.63 67.96 3.98
N HIS A 32 -42.32 68.17 2.68
CA HIS A 32 -42.84 68.95 1.55
C HIS A 32 -42.31 68.43 0.17
N LEU A 33 -43.19 68.35 -0.84
CA LEU A 33 -43.03 68.77 -2.27
C LEU A 33 -41.98 68.18 -3.28
N ARG A 34 -42.56 67.66 -4.38
CA ARG A 34 -42.38 68.03 -5.83
C ARG A 34 -41.39 67.22 -6.71
N GLY A 35 -41.91 66.72 -7.84
CA GLY A 35 -41.17 66.10 -8.94
C GLY A 35 -42.09 65.31 -9.90
N THR A 36 -42.72 65.98 -10.86
CA THR A 36 -43.56 65.37 -11.92
C THR A 36 -42.73 65.22 -13.23
N ASP A 37 -43.01 64.35 -14.21
CA ASP A 37 -44.27 64.27 -14.97
C ASP A 37 -44.35 63.07 -15.97
N GLN A 38 -45.44 63.02 -16.74
CA GLN A 38 -45.97 61.90 -17.54
C GLN A 38 -45.30 61.55 -18.89
N LYS A 39 -45.78 60.42 -19.47
CA LYS A 39 -45.82 59.95 -20.89
C LYS A 39 -44.82 58.83 -21.24
N GLY A 40 -45.14 57.88 -22.13
CA GLY A 40 -46.41 57.61 -22.83
C GLY A 40 -46.21 56.85 -24.15
N SER A 41 -46.89 55.70 -24.30
CA SER A 41 -47.05 54.80 -25.46
C SER A 41 -46.31 55.05 -26.78
N CYS A 42 -45.66 53.99 -27.32
CA CYS A 42 -45.69 53.65 -28.75
C CYS A 42 -45.50 52.13 -28.98
N HIS A 43 -45.90 51.65 -30.16
CA HIS A 43 -46.13 50.22 -30.47
C HIS A 43 -45.45 49.80 -31.80
N TYR A 44 -45.12 48.51 -31.95
CA TYR A 44 -44.73 47.79 -33.20
C TYR A 44 -43.57 48.38 -34.05
N HIS A 45 -42.54 47.60 -34.41
CA HIS A 45 -42.65 46.55 -35.43
C HIS A 45 -41.48 45.52 -35.40
N MET A 46 -41.60 44.44 -36.18
CA MET A 46 -40.57 43.41 -36.33
C MET A 46 -39.27 43.91 -37.01
N GLY A 47 -38.12 43.39 -36.58
CA GLY A 47 -36.83 43.52 -37.27
C GLY A 47 -35.90 42.35 -36.96
N THR A 48 -35.55 41.54 -37.97
CA THR A 48 -34.72 40.34 -37.79
C THR A 48 -33.24 40.68 -37.53
N GLN A 49 -32.64 40.16 -36.45
CA GLN A 49 -31.17 40.12 -36.30
C GLN A 49 -30.65 38.68 -36.20
N LYS A 50 -29.58 38.41 -36.96
CA LYS A 50 -28.99 37.07 -37.15
C LYS A 50 -28.04 36.72 -35.99
N SER A 51 -28.14 35.48 -35.51
CA SER A 51 -27.25 34.91 -34.49
C SER A 51 -25.78 34.77 -34.97
N PRO A 52 -24.78 35.32 -34.26
CA PRO A 52 -23.37 35.18 -34.60
C PRO A 52 -22.67 34.05 -33.83
N SER A 53 -23.18 32.81 -33.89
CA SER A 53 -22.65 31.66 -33.13
C SER A 53 -21.79 30.67 -33.94
N LEU A 54 -21.86 30.69 -35.29
CA LEU A 54 -21.19 29.67 -36.13
C LEU A 54 -19.69 29.93 -36.42
N LYS A 55 -19.26 31.20 -36.40
CA LYS A 55 -17.87 31.59 -36.75
C LYS A 55 -16.84 31.25 -35.65
N THR A 56 -17.27 31.12 -34.40
CA THR A 56 -16.35 31.01 -33.26
C THR A 56 -15.76 29.61 -33.11
N LEU A 57 -16.56 28.55 -33.30
CA LEU A 57 -16.06 27.17 -33.24
C LEU A 57 -15.22 26.79 -34.47
N THR A 58 -15.61 27.25 -35.66
CA THR A 58 -14.84 27.01 -36.90
C THR A 58 -13.45 27.64 -36.82
N CYS A 59 -13.32 28.87 -36.33
CA CYS A 59 -12.01 29.47 -36.05
C CYS A 59 -11.18 28.67 -35.04
N LEU A 60 -11.77 28.13 -33.96
CA LEU A 60 -11.04 27.33 -32.98
C LEU A 60 -10.49 26.03 -33.60
N TYR A 61 -11.31 25.34 -34.41
CA TYR A 61 -10.92 24.11 -35.09
C TYR A 61 -9.84 24.35 -36.17
N LEU A 62 -10.00 25.42 -36.97
CA LEU A 62 -9.00 25.80 -37.98
C LEU A 62 -7.67 26.22 -37.34
N CYS A 63 -7.70 26.99 -36.25
CA CYS A 63 -6.48 27.36 -35.52
C CYS A 63 -5.76 26.14 -34.91
N LEU A 64 -6.48 25.13 -34.42
CA LEU A 64 -5.88 23.88 -33.93
C LEU A 64 -5.22 23.09 -35.07
N LEU A 65 -5.88 22.98 -36.23
CA LEU A 65 -5.30 22.36 -37.42
C LEU A 65 -4.06 23.11 -37.94
N ILE A 66 -4.09 24.45 -37.96
CA ILE A 66 -2.96 25.28 -38.37
C ILE A 66 -1.80 25.15 -37.36
N CYS A 67 -2.07 25.15 -36.04
CA CYS A 67 -1.06 24.91 -35.01
C CYS A 67 -0.44 23.50 -35.08
N ALA A 68 -1.18 22.49 -35.54
CA ALA A 68 -0.64 21.15 -35.80
C ALA A 68 0.27 21.15 -37.04
N ARG A 69 -0.17 21.79 -38.13
CA ARG A 69 0.56 21.82 -39.42
C ARG A 69 1.81 22.71 -39.40
N ALA A 70 1.82 23.77 -38.58
CA ALA A 70 2.93 24.71 -38.42
C ALA A 70 4.17 24.14 -37.69
N ARG A 71 4.18 22.85 -37.30
CA ARG A 71 5.35 22.18 -36.70
C ARG A 71 6.32 21.57 -37.74
N SER A 72 6.09 21.79 -39.04
CA SER A 72 6.79 21.08 -40.13
C SER A 72 7.71 21.94 -41.03
N SER A 73 7.89 23.24 -40.76
CA SER A 73 8.71 24.12 -41.62
C SER A 73 9.57 25.09 -40.81
N SER A 74 10.84 25.26 -41.24
CA SER A 74 11.77 26.25 -40.72
C SER A 74 11.40 27.68 -41.15
N GLY A 75 11.50 28.64 -40.24
CA GLY A 75 11.28 30.07 -40.50
C GLY A 75 11.37 30.89 -39.22
N SER A 76 11.70 32.18 -39.33
CA SER A 76 12.04 33.02 -38.17
C SER A 76 11.01 34.14 -37.87
N SER A 77 11.06 34.59 -36.62
CA SER A 77 10.52 35.87 -36.11
C SER A 77 9.03 35.97 -35.72
N SER A 78 8.77 36.98 -34.87
CA SER A 78 7.53 37.33 -34.17
C SER A 78 6.97 36.30 -33.17
N ARG A 79 6.77 36.74 -31.92
CA ARG A 79 6.00 36.02 -30.88
C ARG A 79 4.88 36.91 -30.38
N MET A 80 3.63 36.49 -30.53
CA MET A 80 2.49 37.04 -29.77
C MET A 80 1.67 35.91 -29.14
N GLY A 81 1.18 36.15 -27.92
CA GLY A 81 0.95 35.08 -26.95
C GLY A 81 -0.49 34.55 -26.88
N CYS A 82 -0.63 33.23 -27.06
CA CYS A 82 -1.86 32.44 -26.83
C CYS A 82 -2.55 32.74 -25.48
N GLY A 83 -1.79 33.10 -24.45
CA GLY A 83 -2.30 33.42 -23.10
C GLY A 83 -3.33 34.57 -23.03
N ARG A 84 -3.45 35.45 -24.04
CA ARG A 84 -4.53 36.46 -24.07
C ARG A 84 -5.91 35.88 -24.38
N LEU A 85 -6.03 34.92 -25.31
CA LEU A 85 -7.33 34.33 -25.65
C LEU A 85 -7.90 33.49 -24.50
N VAL A 86 -7.07 32.69 -23.83
CA VAL A 86 -7.52 31.90 -22.65
C VAL A 86 -8.05 32.83 -21.56
N LYS A 87 -7.39 33.97 -21.33
CA LYS A 87 -7.86 34.98 -20.36
C LYS A 87 -9.18 35.63 -20.79
N SER A 88 -9.39 35.89 -22.08
CA SER A 88 -10.66 36.42 -22.61
C SER A 88 -11.80 35.40 -22.56
N PHE A 89 -11.52 34.11 -22.75
CA PHE A 89 -12.51 33.05 -22.63
C PHE A 89 -13.01 32.92 -21.17
N LEU A 90 -12.08 32.87 -20.21
CA LEU A 90 -12.40 32.89 -18.77
C LEU A 90 -13.17 34.17 -18.36
N PHE A 91 -12.79 35.33 -18.91
CA PHE A 91 -13.50 36.59 -18.63
C PHE A 91 -14.92 36.62 -19.22
N SER A 92 -15.16 35.92 -20.35
CA SER A 92 -16.49 35.79 -20.95
C SER A 92 -17.44 34.87 -20.17
N ILE A 93 -16.91 33.94 -19.37
CA ILE A 93 -17.70 33.09 -18.45
C ILE A 93 -18.09 33.90 -17.20
N SER A 94 -17.24 34.84 -16.78
CA SER A 94 -17.43 35.68 -15.59
C SER A 94 -18.46 36.83 -15.74
N ARG A 95 -19.33 36.80 -16.75
CA ARG A 95 -20.42 37.78 -16.95
C ARG A 95 -21.75 37.12 -17.34
N ARG A 96 -22.52 36.71 -16.34
CA ARG A 96 -23.97 36.93 -16.32
C ARG A 96 -24.29 37.79 -15.10
N LYS A 97 -25.19 38.77 -15.24
CA LYS A 97 -25.71 39.53 -14.10
C LYS A 97 -26.63 38.61 -13.26
N PRO A 98 -26.79 38.87 -11.95
CA PRO A 98 -27.99 38.40 -11.26
C PRO A 98 -29.24 39.01 -11.91
N ILE A 99 -30.37 38.31 -11.78
CA ILE A 99 -31.70 38.79 -12.15
C ILE A 99 -32.41 39.12 -10.83
N GLU A 100 -33.03 40.29 -10.73
CA GLU A 100 -33.85 40.67 -9.58
C GLU A 100 -35.25 40.02 -9.66
N PRO A 101 -35.90 39.74 -8.52
CA PRO A 101 -37.01 38.78 -8.47
C PRO A 101 -38.36 39.42 -8.79
N ASP A 102 -38.72 39.46 -10.08
CA ASP A 102 -40.13 39.46 -10.47
C ASP A 102 -40.71 38.03 -10.29
N GLY A 103 -41.95 37.94 -9.80
CA GLY A 103 -42.40 36.78 -9.02
C GLY A 103 -42.82 35.52 -9.80
N GLU A 104 -41.89 34.57 -9.98
CA GLU A 104 -42.18 33.13 -10.09
C GLU A 104 -41.28 32.31 -9.15
N GLN A 105 -41.85 31.36 -8.40
CA GLN A 105 -41.13 30.59 -7.39
C GLN A 105 -40.27 29.46 -8.00
N SER A 106 -39.00 29.76 -8.31
CA SER A 106 -38.05 28.73 -8.75
C SER A 106 -37.72 27.74 -7.62
N THR A 107 -38.16 26.49 -7.77
CA THR A 107 -38.04 25.43 -6.75
C THR A 107 -36.63 24.81 -6.70
N PHE A 108 -35.65 25.54 -6.16
CA PHE A 108 -34.29 25.00 -5.97
C PHE A 108 -33.63 25.44 -4.65
N ASN A 109 -34.16 24.98 -3.52
CA ASN A 109 -33.52 25.15 -2.21
C ASN A 109 -34.00 24.10 -1.19
N ARG A 110 -33.43 22.88 -1.25
CA ARG A 110 -33.43 21.93 -0.12
C ARG A 110 -32.36 20.86 -0.32
N CYS A 111 -31.47 20.67 0.66
CA CYS A 111 -30.73 19.41 0.75
C CYS A 111 -31.73 18.32 1.12
N LEU A 112 -31.91 17.31 0.28
CA LEU A 112 -32.65 16.09 0.67
C LEU A 112 -31.82 15.36 1.73
N THR A 113 -32.47 14.90 2.80
CA THR A 113 -31.84 13.93 3.69
C THR A 113 -31.81 12.56 3.03
N THR A 114 -30.80 11.76 3.36
CA THR A 114 -30.44 10.48 2.73
C THR A 114 -31.54 9.42 2.63
N LEU A 115 -32.59 9.51 3.46
CA LEU A 115 -33.75 8.59 3.41
C LEU A 115 -34.89 9.08 2.51
N ASP A 116 -34.90 10.35 2.08
CA ASP A 116 -35.96 10.94 1.23
C ASP A 116 -35.71 10.68 -0.27
N LEU A 117 -35.06 9.56 -0.62
CA LEU A 117 -34.57 9.26 -1.97
C LEU A 117 -34.99 7.89 -2.53
N VAL A 118 -35.48 6.97 -1.70
CA VAL A 118 -35.66 5.57 -2.14
C VAL A 118 -36.89 4.88 -1.55
N ALA A 119 -37.99 4.90 -2.29
CA ALA A 119 -38.85 3.71 -2.34
C ALA A 119 -38.28 2.73 -3.37
N LEU A 120 -38.52 1.43 -3.16
CA LEU A 120 -38.75 0.36 -4.16
C LEU A 120 -37.75 0.12 -5.29
N GLY A 121 -37.42 1.15 -6.05
CA GLY A 121 -36.11 1.30 -6.67
C GLY A 121 -34.94 0.94 -5.74
N ILE A 122 -35.12 0.89 -4.41
CA ILE A 122 -34.13 0.34 -3.46
C ILE A 122 -33.67 -1.09 -3.81
N ILE A 123 -34.56 -1.92 -4.36
CA ILE A 123 -34.25 -3.26 -4.85
C ILE A 123 -33.26 -3.17 -6.04
N VAL A 124 -33.44 -2.16 -6.89
CA VAL A 124 -32.54 -1.82 -8.02
C VAL A 124 -31.25 -1.14 -7.52
N CYS A 125 -31.31 -0.32 -6.47
CA CYS A 125 -30.14 0.28 -5.81
C CYS A 125 -29.19 -0.79 -5.29
N PHE A 126 -29.71 -1.78 -4.54
CA PHE A 126 -28.92 -2.91 -4.06
C PHE A 126 -28.41 -3.81 -5.19
N PHE A 127 -29.17 -3.98 -6.29
CA PHE A 127 -28.68 -4.70 -7.48
C PHE A 127 -27.50 -3.99 -8.16
N ILE A 128 -27.60 -2.68 -8.39
CA ILE A 128 -26.52 -1.87 -9.00
C ILE A 128 -25.29 -1.85 -8.08
N ALA A 129 -25.47 -1.67 -6.78
CA ALA A 129 -24.41 -1.74 -5.78
C ALA A 129 -23.74 -3.13 -5.71
N ALA A 130 -24.53 -4.21 -5.81
CA ALA A 130 -24.00 -5.57 -5.87
C ALA A 130 -23.15 -5.79 -7.13
N MET A 131 -23.57 -5.31 -8.30
CA MET A 131 -22.78 -5.42 -9.54
C MET A 131 -21.42 -4.70 -9.42
N ALA A 132 -21.41 -3.49 -8.85
CA ALA A 132 -20.17 -2.74 -8.59
C ALA A 132 -19.20 -3.55 -7.71
N SER A 133 -19.71 -4.06 -6.59
CA SER A 133 -18.93 -4.81 -5.58
C SER A 133 -18.52 -6.20 -6.05
N ILE A 134 -19.32 -6.89 -6.88
CA ILE A 134 -18.95 -8.18 -7.49
C ILE A 134 -17.80 -8.00 -8.49
N PHE A 135 -17.87 -7.00 -9.38
CA PHE A 135 -16.77 -6.78 -10.33
C PHE A 135 -15.48 -6.31 -9.63
N ALA A 136 -15.59 -5.50 -8.57
CA ALA A 136 -14.45 -5.16 -7.72
C ALA A 136 -13.91 -6.40 -6.98
N GLY A 137 -14.78 -7.19 -6.34
CA GLY A 137 -14.47 -8.41 -5.61
C GLY A 137 -13.74 -9.45 -6.44
N LEU A 138 -14.12 -9.63 -7.71
CA LEU A 138 -13.40 -10.50 -8.65
C LEU A 138 -11.97 -10.00 -8.91
N CYS A 139 -11.75 -8.69 -9.03
CA CYS A 139 -10.41 -8.10 -9.18
C CYS A 139 -9.55 -8.28 -7.90
N TYR A 140 -10.16 -8.13 -6.72
CA TYR A 140 -9.51 -8.43 -5.43
C TYR A 140 -9.18 -9.92 -5.27
N ALA A 141 -10.07 -10.81 -5.71
CA ALA A 141 -9.88 -12.26 -5.63
C ALA A 141 -8.64 -12.72 -6.41
N GLU A 142 -8.41 -12.24 -7.64
CA GLU A 142 -7.16 -12.57 -8.34
C GLU A 142 -5.93 -12.01 -7.61
N PHE A 143 -5.97 -10.76 -7.13
CA PHE A 143 -4.85 -10.18 -6.39
C PHE A 143 -4.52 -10.95 -5.12
N GLY A 144 -5.52 -11.30 -4.31
CA GLY A 144 -5.36 -12.13 -3.11
C GLY A 144 -4.80 -13.52 -3.43
N SER A 145 -5.11 -14.08 -4.62
CA SER A 145 -4.52 -15.33 -5.08
C SER A 145 -3.05 -15.22 -5.51
N ARG A 146 -2.63 -14.05 -6.02
CA ARG A 146 -1.26 -13.76 -6.47
C ARG A 146 -0.34 -13.26 -5.35
N VAL A 147 -0.88 -12.49 -4.41
CA VAL A 147 -0.13 -11.80 -3.33
C VAL A 147 -0.88 -12.00 -2.00
N PRO A 148 -0.79 -13.19 -1.38
CA PRO A 148 -1.48 -13.52 -0.14
C PRO A 148 -0.75 -12.94 1.09
N LEU A 149 -0.54 -11.62 1.10
CA LEU A 149 0.20 -10.89 2.12
C LEU A 149 -0.66 -9.82 2.78
N THR A 150 -0.36 -9.49 4.04
CA THR A 150 -1.12 -8.51 4.83
C THR A 150 -0.96 -7.11 4.24
N GLY A 151 -2.08 -6.48 3.90
CA GLY A 151 -2.14 -5.10 3.39
C GLY A 151 -3.18 -4.86 2.30
N SER A 152 -3.75 -5.90 1.67
CA SER A 152 -4.84 -5.77 0.70
C SER A 152 -4.51 -4.72 -0.39
N ALA A 153 -5.44 -3.84 -0.77
CA ALA A 153 -5.27 -2.86 -1.84
C ALA A 153 -4.04 -1.93 -1.70
N TYR A 154 -3.60 -1.61 -0.48
CA TYR A 154 -2.37 -0.86 -0.25
C TYR A 154 -1.17 -1.59 -0.87
N LEU A 155 -1.01 -2.87 -0.56
CA LEU A 155 0.12 -3.68 -1.01
C LEU A 155 0.02 -3.99 -2.51
N TYR A 156 -1.18 -4.28 -3.01
CA TYR A 156 -1.41 -4.51 -4.46
C TYR A 156 -1.01 -3.29 -5.29
N SER A 157 -1.27 -2.08 -4.78
CA SER A 157 -0.89 -0.82 -5.42
C SER A 157 0.60 -0.49 -5.26
N TYR A 158 1.22 -0.88 -4.13
CA TYR A 158 2.67 -0.73 -3.88
C TYR A 158 3.50 -1.54 -4.88
N VAL A 159 3.09 -2.78 -5.17
CA VAL A 159 3.80 -3.67 -6.09
C VAL A 159 3.63 -3.27 -7.56
N THR A 160 2.49 -2.67 -7.94
CA THR A 160 2.17 -2.40 -9.36
C THR A 160 2.38 -0.95 -9.82
N VAL A 161 2.00 0.06 -9.01
CA VAL A 161 2.05 1.48 -9.41
C VAL A 161 2.97 2.34 -8.51
N GLY A 162 3.27 1.85 -7.31
CA GLY A 162 4.35 2.36 -6.45
C GLY A 162 3.92 3.28 -5.31
N GLU A 163 4.92 3.67 -4.51
CA GLU A 163 4.81 4.22 -3.15
C GLU A 163 3.71 5.28 -2.92
N LEU A 164 3.64 6.32 -3.76
CA LEU A 164 2.68 7.44 -3.56
C LEU A 164 1.23 7.00 -3.76
N LEU A 165 0.94 6.20 -4.78
CA LEU A 165 -0.41 5.71 -5.05
C LEU A 165 -0.80 4.61 -4.07
N ALA A 166 0.16 3.79 -3.65
CA ALA A 166 -0.01 2.89 -2.52
C ALA A 166 -0.41 3.64 -1.25
N PHE A 167 0.34 4.68 -0.85
CA PHE A 167 -0.01 5.50 0.30
C PHE A 167 -1.44 6.05 0.22
N ILE A 168 -1.84 6.58 -0.94
CA ILE A 168 -3.21 7.09 -1.17
C ILE A 168 -4.24 5.97 -0.96
N THR A 169 -4.04 4.77 -1.52
CA THR A 169 -4.97 3.64 -1.28
C THR A 169 -4.99 3.17 0.17
N GLY A 170 -3.84 3.12 0.86
CA GLY A 170 -3.78 2.77 2.27
C GLY A 170 -4.49 3.80 3.15
N TRP A 171 -4.32 5.09 2.87
CA TRP A 171 -5.02 6.18 3.56
C TRP A 171 -6.54 6.17 3.33
N ASN A 172 -7.00 5.67 2.18
CA ASN A 172 -8.42 5.43 1.88
C ASN A 172 -8.98 4.16 2.52
N LEU A 173 -8.19 3.08 2.63
CA LEU A 173 -8.58 1.91 3.43
C LEU A 173 -8.69 2.27 4.92
N LEU A 174 -7.75 3.05 5.45
CA LEU A 174 -7.79 3.55 6.82
C LEU A 174 -9.01 4.45 7.06
N LEU A 175 -9.36 5.32 6.11
CA LEU A 175 -10.62 6.08 6.14
C LEU A 175 -11.83 5.14 6.25
N SER A 176 -11.90 4.14 5.37
CA SER A 176 -12.99 3.18 5.30
C SER A 176 -13.19 2.43 6.62
N TYR A 177 -12.12 1.89 7.20
CA TYR A 177 -12.25 1.12 8.44
C TYR A 177 -12.51 2.00 9.67
N VAL A 178 -11.93 3.21 9.75
CA VAL A 178 -12.22 4.18 10.81
C VAL A 178 -13.70 4.55 10.77
N ILE A 179 -14.20 4.97 9.61
CA ILE A 179 -15.58 5.41 9.46
C ILE A 179 -16.57 4.24 9.55
N GLY A 180 -16.23 3.06 9.04
CA GLY A 180 -17.02 1.84 9.23
C GLY A 180 -17.20 1.51 10.71
N THR A 181 -16.14 1.65 11.50
CA THR A 181 -16.18 1.47 12.95
C THR A 181 -17.07 2.53 13.63
N SER A 182 -16.95 3.81 13.26
CA SER A 182 -17.79 4.89 13.81
C SER A 182 -19.27 4.74 13.44
N SER A 183 -19.58 4.50 12.17
CA SER A 183 -20.95 4.39 11.65
C SER A 183 -21.69 3.18 12.22
N VAL A 184 -21.04 2.02 12.30
CA VAL A 184 -21.64 0.81 12.90
C VAL A 184 -21.87 0.99 14.41
N ALA A 185 -20.97 1.68 15.12
CA ALA A 185 -21.16 1.98 16.55
C ALA A 185 -22.31 2.96 16.80
N LEU A 186 -22.48 3.99 15.95
CA LEU A 186 -23.63 4.90 16.00
C LEU A 186 -24.95 4.18 15.69
N ALA A 187 -24.97 3.29 14.70
CA ALA A 187 -26.14 2.45 14.42
C ALA A 187 -26.47 1.48 15.58
N TRP A 188 -25.45 0.94 16.25
CA TRP A 188 -25.63 0.09 17.45
C TRP A 188 -26.20 0.91 18.63
N SER A 189 -25.69 2.12 18.84
CA SER A 189 -26.20 3.05 19.85
C SER A 189 -27.66 3.44 19.59
N GLY A 190 -28.00 3.87 18.36
CA GLY A 190 -29.36 4.22 17.98
C GLY A 190 -30.36 3.07 18.12
N THR A 191 -30.00 1.87 17.65
CA THR A 191 -30.88 0.68 17.79
C THR A 191 -30.99 0.18 19.23
N PHE A 192 -30.04 0.49 20.11
CA PHE A 192 -30.15 0.27 21.55
C PHE A 192 -31.03 1.33 22.24
N ASP A 193 -30.91 2.60 21.86
CA ASP A 193 -31.72 3.69 22.41
C ASP A 193 -33.21 3.52 22.03
N ASP A 194 -33.51 3.15 20.79
CA ASP A 194 -34.87 2.85 20.32
C ASP A 194 -35.47 1.59 20.99
N LEU A 195 -34.64 0.72 21.57
CA LEU A 195 -35.07 -0.45 22.35
C LEU A 195 -35.45 -0.07 23.79
N ILE A 196 -34.79 0.94 24.38
CA ILE A 196 -35.13 1.48 25.71
C ILE A 196 -36.14 2.65 25.65
N GLY A 197 -36.47 3.15 24.45
CA GLY A 197 -37.50 4.18 24.26
C GLY A 197 -36.98 5.62 24.11
N GLY A 198 -35.75 5.82 23.61
CA GLY A 198 -35.19 7.13 23.27
C GLY A 198 -34.70 7.94 24.48
N HIS A 199 -34.20 7.29 25.52
CA HIS A 199 -33.73 7.97 26.74
C HIS A 199 -32.33 8.57 26.58
N ILE A 200 -31.46 7.97 25.77
CA ILE A 200 -30.10 8.46 25.53
C ILE A 200 -30.14 9.69 24.63
N SER A 201 -30.88 9.67 23.51
CA SER A 201 -30.92 10.82 22.60
C SER A 201 -31.56 12.05 23.27
N ARG A 202 -32.72 11.91 23.93
CA ARG A 202 -33.33 13.04 24.68
C ARG A 202 -32.38 13.65 25.71
N PHE A 203 -31.70 12.82 26.51
CA PHE A 203 -30.78 13.32 27.52
C PHE A 203 -29.61 14.12 26.92
N PHE A 204 -29.02 13.67 25.81
CA PHE A 204 -27.92 14.38 25.15
C PHE A 204 -28.37 15.53 24.24
N GLU A 205 -29.59 15.49 23.69
CA GLU A 205 -30.22 16.62 22.98
C GLU A 205 -30.54 17.76 23.96
N GLU A 206 -31.03 17.47 25.16
CA GLU A 206 -31.31 18.47 26.20
C GLU A 206 -30.02 19.06 26.82
N ASN A 207 -29.00 18.23 27.08
CA ASN A 207 -27.81 18.65 27.84
C ASN A 207 -26.57 18.96 27.00
N ALA A 208 -26.51 18.57 25.72
CA ALA A 208 -25.28 18.61 24.92
C ALA A 208 -25.48 18.82 23.40
N ALA A 209 -26.55 19.49 22.97
CA ALA A 209 -26.83 19.74 21.55
C ALA A 209 -25.70 20.48 20.80
N MET A 210 -25.36 19.99 19.61
CA MET A 210 -24.33 20.53 18.71
C MET A 210 -24.97 21.07 17.41
N ASN A 211 -25.51 22.28 17.48
CA ASN A 211 -26.26 22.91 16.38
C ASN A 211 -25.38 23.46 15.23
N LEU A 212 -24.52 22.62 14.63
CA LEU A 212 -23.74 22.96 13.42
C LEU A 212 -24.08 22.02 12.25
N PRO A 213 -24.31 22.56 11.03
CA PRO A 213 -24.61 21.74 9.86
C PRO A 213 -23.43 20.82 9.50
N GLY A 214 -23.68 19.51 9.45
CA GLY A 214 -22.70 18.48 9.11
C GLY A 214 -21.91 17.91 10.30
N LEU A 215 -22.20 18.33 11.53
CA LEU A 215 -21.85 17.60 12.76
C LEU A 215 -23.04 16.71 13.19
N ALA A 216 -22.81 15.81 14.15
CA ALA A 216 -23.89 15.09 14.84
C ALA A 216 -24.77 16.07 15.65
N PRO A 217 -26.08 15.82 15.83
CA PRO A 217 -26.97 16.69 16.61
C PRO A 217 -26.61 16.72 18.11
N TYR A 218 -26.01 15.65 18.62
CA TYR A 218 -25.47 15.52 19.96
C TYR A 218 -24.24 14.56 19.93
N PRO A 219 -23.29 14.67 20.88
CA PRO A 219 -22.11 13.80 20.89
C PRO A 219 -22.43 12.44 21.51
N ASP A 220 -22.35 11.36 20.72
CA ASP A 220 -22.67 10.02 21.21
C ASP A 220 -21.52 9.39 22.03
N ILE A 221 -21.56 9.66 23.34
CA ILE A 221 -20.60 9.10 24.31
C ILE A 221 -20.73 7.58 24.41
N PHE A 222 -21.92 6.99 24.18
CA PHE A 222 -22.16 5.57 24.33
C PHE A 222 -21.52 4.77 23.19
N ALA A 223 -21.68 5.21 21.95
CA ALA A 223 -20.96 4.70 20.78
C ALA A 223 -19.44 4.83 20.95
N ALA A 224 -18.95 5.95 21.49
CA ALA A 224 -17.53 6.17 21.73
C ALA A 224 -16.95 5.19 22.78
N VAL A 225 -17.64 4.99 23.90
CA VAL A 225 -17.24 4.03 24.95
C VAL A 225 -17.24 2.59 24.41
N LEU A 226 -18.23 2.22 23.59
CA LEU A 226 -18.31 0.91 22.94
C LEU A 226 -17.08 0.65 22.04
N ILE A 227 -16.67 1.62 21.21
CA ILE A 227 -15.47 1.51 20.36
C ILE A 227 -14.20 1.34 21.22
N ILE A 228 -14.04 2.11 22.30
CA ILE A 228 -12.85 2.00 23.16
C ILE A 228 -12.81 0.65 23.87
N LEU A 229 -13.94 0.14 24.36
CA LEU A 229 -14.05 -1.16 25.03
C LEU A 229 -13.68 -2.31 24.08
N LEU A 230 -14.23 -2.32 22.86
CA LEU A 230 -13.91 -3.34 21.85
C LEU A 230 -12.47 -3.21 21.32
N SER A 231 -11.95 -1.99 21.23
CA SER A 231 -10.54 -1.74 20.87
C SER A 231 -9.58 -2.28 21.95
N GLY A 232 -9.97 -2.21 23.23
CA GLY A 232 -9.25 -2.84 24.33
C GLY A 232 -9.27 -4.37 24.22
N LEU A 233 -10.45 -4.96 23.99
CA LEU A 233 -10.62 -6.41 23.83
C LEU A 233 -9.75 -6.97 22.69
N LEU A 234 -9.75 -6.33 21.52
CA LEU A 234 -8.94 -6.73 20.36
C LEU A 234 -7.42 -6.58 20.59
N ALA A 235 -7.00 -5.67 21.50
CA ALA A 235 -5.60 -5.55 21.88
C ALA A 235 -5.11 -6.71 22.77
N PHE A 236 -6.00 -7.35 23.55
CA PHE A 236 -5.63 -8.44 24.48
C PHE A 236 -5.54 -9.84 23.87
N GLY A 237 -6.12 -10.09 22.69
CA GLY A 237 -5.91 -11.34 21.93
C GLY A 237 -7.02 -11.70 20.94
N VAL A 238 -6.65 -12.27 19.79
CA VAL A 238 -7.56 -12.54 18.67
C VAL A 238 -8.30 -13.88 18.76
N LYS A 239 -7.71 -14.91 19.39
CA LYS A 239 -8.21 -16.31 19.33
C LYS A 239 -9.67 -16.44 19.79
N GLU A 240 -10.01 -15.96 20.99
CA GLU A 240 -11.37 -16.05 21.54
C GLU A 240 -12.43 -15.34 20.69
N SER A 241 -12.09 -14.19 20.10
CA SER A 241 -12.98 -13.40 19.24
C SER A 241 -13.50 -14.21 18.04
N THR A 242 -12.70 -15.14 17.50
CA THR A 242 -13.11 -15.97 16.35
C THR A 242 -14.26 -16.93 16.65
N THR A 243 -14.49 -17.30 17.91
CA THR A 243 -15.62 -18.14 18.32
C THR A 243 -16.89 -17.31 18.47
N ILE A 244 -16.79 -16.15 19.13
CA ILE A 244 -17.89 -15.20 19.30
C ILE A 244 -18.43 -14.75 17.93
N ASN A 245 -17.53 -14.40 17.00
CA ASN A 245 -17.90 -13.93 15.67
C ASN A 245 -18.68 -14.98 14.85
N LYS A 246 -18.38 -16.28 15.01
CA LYS A 246 -19.15 -17.37 14.37
C LYS A 246 -20.58 -17.44 14.92
N ILE A 247 -20.73 -17.35 16.24
CA ILE A 247 -22.04 -17.43 16.92
C ILE A 247 -22.93 -16.26 16.47
N PHE A 248 -22.42 -15.03 16.55
CA PHE A 248 -23.21 -13.86 16.13
C PHE A 248 -23.51 -13.86 14.62
N THR A 249 -22.60 -14.34 13.77
CA THR A 249 -22.86 -14.51 12.33
C THR A 249 -23.99 -15.52 12.07
N ALA A 250 -24.04 -16.64 12.81
CA ALA A 250 -25.11 -17.62 12.68
C ALA A 250 -26.47 -17.06 13.13
N VAL A 251 -26.51 -16.29 14.24
CA VAL A 251 -27.70 -15.57 14.70
C VAL A 251 -28.16 -14.55 13.66
N ASN A 252 -27.25 -13.77 13.09
CA ASN A 252 -27.54 -12.79 12.04
C ASN A 252 -28.22 -13.44 10.82
N ILE A 253 -27.65 -14.53 10.29
CA ILE A 253 -28.23 -15.26 9.14
C ILE A 253 -29.65 -15.78 9.48
N LEU A 254 -29.86 -16.32 10.68
CA LEU A 254 -31.18 -16.80 11.12
C LEU A 254 -32.20 -15.65 11.20
N VAL A 255 -31.81 -14.49 11.71
CA VAL A 255 -32.68 -13.31 11.81
C VAL A 255 -33.00 -12.72 10.43
N LEU A 256 -32.02 -12.63 9.53
CA LEU A 256 -32.25 -12.16 8.15
C LEU A 256 -33.20 -13.09 7.37
N LEU A 257 -33.10 -14.40 7.58
CA LEU A 257 -34.05 -15.38 7.04
C LEU A 257 -35.45 -15.20 7.64
N PHE A 258 -35.56 -15.05 8.97
CA PHE A 258 -36.84 -14.78 9.64
C PHE A 258 -37.51 -13.52 9.11
N VAL A 259 -36.78 -12.40 9.00
CA VAL A 259 -37.27 -11.12 8.48
C VAL A 259 -37.74 -11.26 7.04
N SER A 260 -36.94 -11.92 6.18
CA SER A 260 -37.30 -12.14 4.77
C SER A 260 -38.59 -12.96 4.65
N ILE A 261 -38.67 -14.12 5.32
CA ILE A 261 -39.81 -15.03 5.24
C ILE A 261 -41.09 -14.38 5.78
N SER A 262 -41.02 -13.78 6.98
CA SER A 262 -42.20 -13.14 7.59
C SER A 262 -42.67 -11.91 6.81
N GLY A 263 -41.75 -11.12 6.24
CA GLY A 263 -42.10 -9.97 5.40
C GLY A 263 -42.72 -10.34 4.05
N PHE A 264 -42.31 -11.45 3.42
CA PHE A 264 -43.02 -11.97 2.23
C PHE A 264 -44.39 -12.57 2.56
N ILE A 265 -44.62 -13.04 3.80
CA ILE A 265 -45.92 -13.57 4.25
C ILE A 265 -46.89 -12.45 4.68
N LYS A 266 -46.37 -11.34 5.23
CA LYS A 266 -47.18 -10.22 5.77
C LYS A 266 -47.20 -8.96 4.92
N GLY A 267 -46.39 -8.89 3.88
CA GLY A 267 -46.28 -7.73 3.02
C GLY A 267 -47.43 -7.57 2.02
N ASP A 268 -47.82 -6.32 1.75
CA ASP A 268 -48.87 -5.98 0.77
C ASP A 268 -48.25 -5.34 -0.47
N VAL A 269 -48.56 -5.88 -1.65
CA VAL A 269 -48.12 -5.37 -2.96
C VAL A 269 -48.71 -3.99 -3.26
N ARG A 270 -49.79 -3.57 -2.56
CA ARG A 270 -50.34 -2.20 -2.65
C ARG A 270 -49.35 -1.14 -2.18
N ASN A 271 -48.44 -1.47 -1.26
CA ASN A 271 -47.34 -0.58 -0.87
C ASN A 271 -46.38 -0.29 -2.04
N TRP A 272 -46.47 -1.03 -3.15
CA TRP A 272 -45.69 -0.81 -4.37
C TRP A 272 -46.42 0.02 -5.44
N GLN A 273 -47.72 0.29 -5.26
CA GLN A 273 -48.59 0.99 -6.21
C GLN A 273 -49.22 2.25 -5.60
N ILE A 274 -48.53 2.88 -4.65
CA ILE A 274 -48.98 4.07 -3.92
C ILE A 274 -49.23 5.23 -4.89
N SER A 275 -50.45 5.74 -4.91
CA SER A 275 -50.85 6.85 -5.80
C SER A 275 -50.34 8.21 -5.28
N LYS A 276 -50.18 9.18 -6.20
CA LYS A 276 -49.85 10.56 -5.84
C LYS A 276 -50.95 11.23 -5.00
N GLU A 277 -52.20 10.79 -5.15
CA GLU A 277 -53.36 11.28 -4.39
C GLU A 277 -53.29 10.83 -2.91
N THR A 278 -52.89 9.58 -2.66
CA THR A 278 -52.65 9.07 -1.30
C THR A 278 -51.59 9.89 -0.55
N LEU A 279 -50.52 10.28 -1.25
CA LEU A 279 -49.44 11.12 -0.72
C LEU A 279 -49.89 12.57 -0.46
N LEU A 280 -50.77 13.11 -1.33
CA LEU A 280 -51.39 14.42 -1.14
C LEU A 280 -52.28 14.43 0.11
N ASN A 281 -53.19 13.47 0.25
CA ASN A 281 -54.07 13.36 1.42
C ASN A 281 -53.27 13.27 2.73
N TYR A 282 -52.27 12.39 2.80
CA TYR A 282 -51.39 12.27 3.97
C TYR A 282 -50.64 13.57 4.30
N THR A 283 -50.25 14.34 3.29
CA THR A 283 -49.58 15.64 3.49
C THR A 283 -50.56 16.69 4.03
N THR A 284 -51.80 16.69 3.55
CA THR A 284 -52.89 17.59 4.00
C THR A 284 -53.36 17.26 5.42
N GLU A 285 -53.59 15.98 5.75
CA GLU A 285 -54.02 15.55 7.09
C GLU A 285 -53.02 15.93 8.19
N ASN A 286 -51.72 15.84 7.89
CA ASN A 286 -50.65 16.16 8.84
C ASN A 286 -50.20 17.64 8.83
N ASN A 287 -50.87 18.52 8.07
CA ASN A 287 -50.49 19.94 7.89
C ASN A 287 -49.01 20.14 7.47
N LEU A 288 -48.43 19.20 6.73
CA LEU A 288 -47.03 19.24 6.32
C LEU A 288 -46.83 20.16 5.10
N THR A 289 -45.78 21.00 5.13
CA THR A 289 -45.46 21.96 4.08
C THR A 289 -44.80 21.30 2.86
N SER A 290 -45.59 20.51 2.12
CA SER A 290 -45.25 19.90 0.81
C SER A 290 -43.85 19.25 0.77
N THR A 291 -43.56 18.39 1.76
CA THR A 291 -42.24 17.79 1.97
C THR A 291 -41.90 16.65 1.01
N ASN A 292 -41.77 16.94 -0.29
CA ASN A 292 -41.02 16.17 -1.29
C ASN A 292 -41.09 14.62 -1.21
N PHE A 293 -42.26 14.02 -0.96
CA PHE A 293 -42.41 12.56 -0.91
C PHE A 293 -42.39 11.87 -2.31
N GLY A 294 -42.01 12.59 -3.36
CA GLY A 294 -41.91 12.10 -4.73
C GLY A 294 -43.25 11.96 -5.47
N SER A 295 -43.26 11.22 -6.58
CA SER A 295 -44.43 11.01 -7.44
C SER A 295 -45.28 9.78 -7.08
N GLY A 296 -44.87 8.97 -6.10
CA GLY A 296 -45.48 7.68 -5.77
C GLY A 296 -44.98 6.50 -6.62
N GLY A 297 -45.61 5.34 -6.42
CA GLY A 297 -45.28 4.08 -7.11
C GLY A 297 -43.86 3.55 -6.82
N PHE A 298 -43.33 2.77 -7.78
CA PHE A 298 -42.06 2.05 -7.64
C PHE A 298 -40.81 2.96 -7.73
N PHE A 299 -40.89 4.09 -8.43
CA PHE A 299 -39.78 5.04 -8.63
C PHE A 299 -40.21 6.49 -8.32
N PRO A 300 -40.56 6.84 -7.07
CA PRO A 300 -41.11 8.16 -6.72
C PRO A 300 -40.11 9.32 -6.91
N TYR A 301 -38.81 9.00 -6.92
CA TYR A 301 -37.70 9.94 -7.19
C TYR A 301 -37.06 9.70 -8.57
N GLY A 302 -37.74 8.93 -9.43
CA GLY A 302 -37.27 8.55 -10.75
C GLY A 302 -35.97 7.74 -10.75
N PHE A 303 -35.37 7.62 -11.94
CA PHE A 303 -34.13 6.88 -12.13
C PHE A 303 -32.92 7.60 -11.49
N THR A 304 -32.91 8.94 -11.49
CA THR A 304 -31.84 9.74 -10.86
C THR A 304 -31.77 9.52 -9.34
N GLY A 305 -32.91 9.54 -8.64
CA GLY A 305 -32.97 9.23 -7.22
C GLY A 305 -32.56 7.78 -6.92
N THR A 306 -32.93 6.84 -7.80
CA THR A 306 -32.49 5.43 -7.72
C THR A 306 -30.96 5.30 -7.85
N LEU A 307 -30.33 6.06 -8.76
CA LEU A 307 -28.87 6.04 -8.95
C LEU A 307 -28.11 6.70 -7.79
N ALA A 308 -28.65 7.77 -7.21
CA ALA A 308 -28.11 8.36 -5.98
C ALA A 308 -28.24 7.37 -4.80
N GLY A 309 -29.41 6.75 -4.63
CA GLY A 309 -29.64 5.70 -3.65
C GLY A 309 -28.70 4.50 -3.81
N ALA A 310 -28.35 4.11 -5.04
CA ALA A 310 -27.37 3.06 -5.31
C ALA A 310 -25.96 3.39 -4.77
N ALA A 311 -25.55 4.66 -4.80
CA ALA A 311 -24.26 5.10 -4.24
C ALA A 311 -24.25 5.03 -2.69
N THR A 312 -25.40 5.21 -2.04
CA THR A 312 -25.56 5.01 -0.59
C THR A 312 -25.66 3.52 -0.24
N CYS A 313 -26.47 2.73 -0.96
CA CYS A 313 -26.58 1.28 -0.78
C CYS A 313 -25.26 0.53 -0.97
N PHE A 314 -24.30 1.10 -1.71
CA PHE A 314 -22.94 0.57 -1.86
C PHE A 314 -22.22 0.34 -0.53
N TYR A 315 -22.47 1.19 0.49
CA TYR A 315 -21.92 1.03 1.84
C TYR A 315 -22.13 -0.37 2.42
N ALA A 316 -23.29 -0.97 2.20
CA ALA A 316 -23.63 -2.30 2.72
C ALA A 316 -22.77 -3.44 2.14
N PHE A 317 -22.12 -3.23 0.98
CA PHE A 317 -21.24 -4.22 0.36
C PHE A 317 -19.75 -4.01 0.70
N VAL A 318 -19.38 -2.96 1.42
CA VAL A 318 -17.99 -2.73 1.85
C VAL A 318 -17.60 -3.79 2.90
N GLY A 319 -16.39 -4.35 2.77
CA GLY A 319 -15.83 -5.28 3.76
C GLY A 319 -15.41 -6.64 3.22
N PHE A 320 -15.68 -6.97 1.96
CA PHE A 320 -15.07 -8.17 1.35
C PHE A 320 -13.53 -8.04 1.24
N ASP A 321 -13.02 -6.81 1.15
CA ASP A 321 -11.59 -6.48 1.16
C ASP A 321 -10.90 -6.75 2.52
N CYS A 322 -11.67 -6.94 3.60
CA CYS A 322 -11.18 -7.46 4.88
C CYS A 322 -10.65 -8.89 4.72
N ILE A 323 -11.31 -9.73 3.89
CA ILE A 323 -10.90 -11.12 3.60
C ILE A 323 -9.56 -11.14 2.83
N ALA A 324 -9.32 -10.14 1.98
CA ALA A 324 -8.03 -9.95 1.32
C ALA A 324 -6.91 -9.50 2.29
N THR A 325 -7.26 -8.95 3.46
CA THR A 325 -6.31 -8.51 4.48
C THR A 325 -5.81 -9.67 5.36
N THR A 326 -6.55 -10.79 5.45
CA THR A 326 -6.18 -11.98 6.25
C THR A 326 -5.28 -13.00 5.52
N GLY A 327 -4.66 -12.63 4.39
CA GLY A 327 -3.89 -13.55 3.55
C GLY A 327 -2.81 -14.37 4.28
N GLU A 328 -2.15 -13.78 5.28
CA GLU A 328 -1.10 -14.43 6.09
C GLU A 328 -1.64 -15.35 7.21
N GLU A 329 -2.93 -15.24 7.55
CA GLU A 329 -3.58 -15.99 8.65
C GLU A 329 -4.44 -17.17 8.16
N VAL A 330 -4.68 -17.25 6.84
CA VAL A 330 -5.60 -18.22 6.22
C VAL A 330 -4.84 -19.43 5.67
N LYS A 331 -5.34 -20.64 5.94
CA LYS A 331 -4.81 -21.87 5.32
C LYS A 331 -5.12 -21.89 3.82
N ASN A 332 -4.09 -22.15 3.00
CA ASN A 332 -4.14 -22.16 1.53
C ASN A 332 -4.80 -20.88 0.94
N PRO A 333 -4.26 -19.69 1.24
CA PRO A 333 -4.92 -18.41 0.95
C PRO A 333 -5.18 -18.21 -0.55
N GLN A 334 -4.35 -18.78 -1.42
CA GLN A 334 -4.47 -18.67 -2.88
C GLN A 334 -5.79 -19.27 -3.42
N LYS A 335 -6.44 -20.17 -2.68
CA LYS A 335 -7.77 -20.72 -3.00
C LYS A 335 -8.85 -20.22 -2.03
N SER A 336 -8.51 -20.13 -0.74
CA SER A 336 -9.47 -19.76 0.31
C SER A 336 -9.94 -18.30 0.23
N VAL A 337 -9.05 -17.35 -0.10
CA VAL A 337 -9.40 -15.91 -0.21
C VAL A 337 -10.32 -15.64 -1.41
N PRO A 338 -10.05 -16.12 -2.64
CA PRO A 338 -10.97 -15.97 -3.78
C PRO A 338 -12.37 -16.52 -3.51
N VAL A 339 -12.46 -17.74 -2.95
CA VAL A 339 -13.74 -18.39 -2.66
C VAL A 339 -14.50 -17.61 -1.57
N GLY A 340 -13.80 -17.16 -0.52
CA GLY A 340 -14.40 -16.34 0.54
C GLY A 340 -15.04 -15.06 0.02
N ILE A 341 -14.32 -14.30 -0.82
CA ILE A 341 -14.80 -13.03 -1.38
C ILE A 341 -16.03 -13.23 -2.27
N VAL A 342 -16.01 -14.20 -3.19
CA VAL A 342 -17.12 -14.42 -4.13
C VAL A 342 -18.34 -15.00 -3.42
N ALA A 343 -18.15 -15.93 -2.47
CA ALA A 343 -19.25 -16.52 -1.72
C ALA A 343 -19.93 -15.52 -0.77
N SER A 344 -19.15 -14.69 -0.05
CA SER A 344 -19.73 -13.68 0.86
C SER A 344 -20.52 -12.63 0.09
N LEU A 345 -19.99 -12.12 -1.04
CA LEU A 345 -20.68 -11.13 -1.87
C LEU A 345 -22.01 -11.67 -2.43
N LEU A 346 -22.04 -12.93 -2.87
CA LEU A 346 -23.26 -13.56 -3.37
C LEU A 346 -24.33 -13.73 -2.27
N ILE A 347 -23.92 -14.17 -1.07
CA ILE A 347 -24.82 -14.33 0.09
C ILE A 347 -25.37 -12.98 0.53
N CYS A 348 -24.51 -11.95 0.66
CA CYS A 348 -24.94 -10.60 1.03
C CYS A 348 -25.88 -9.98 -0.02
N PHE A 349 -25.62 -10.17 -1.32
CA PHE A 349 -26.52 -9.70 -2.38
C PHE A 349 -27.93 -10.29 -2.23
N LEU A 350 -28.04 -11.61 -2.10
CA LEU A 350 -29.33 -12.28 -1.94
C LEU A 350 -30.05 -11.84 -0.65
N ALA A 351 -29.31 -11.69 0.45
CA ALA A 351 -29.88 -11.24 1.73
C ALA A 351 -30.39 -9.79 1.68
N TYR A 352 -29.60 -8.84 1.17
CA TYR A 352 -30.01 -7.44 1.09
C TYR A 352 -31.15 -7.22 0.09
N PHE A 353 -31.17 -7.97 -1.03
CA PHE A 353 -32.28 -7.96 -1.98
C PHE A 353 -33.58 -8.47 -1.32
N ALA A 354 -33.52 -9.61 -0.64
CA ALA A 354 -34.67 -10.21 0.05
C ALA A 354 -35.22 -9.33 1.17
N VAL A 355 -34.35 -8.82 2.06
CA VAL A 355 -34.76 -7.95 3.18
C VAL A 355 -35.31 -6.61 2.70
N SER A 356 -34.76 -6.02 1.63
CA SER A 356 -35.27 -4.76 1.08
C SER A 356 -36.63 -4.91 0.41
N ALA A 357 -36.85 -6.02 -0.30
CA ALA A 357 -38.15 -6.36 -0.88
C ALA A 357 -39.18 -6.64 0.23
N ALA A 358 -38.81 -7.42 1.25
CA ALA A 358 -39.65 -7.71 2.41
C ALA A 358 -40.06 -6.42 3.15
N LEU A 359 -39.10 -5.56 3.53
CA LEU A 359 -39.36 -4.31 4.26
C LEU A 359 -40.29 -3.36 3.48
N THR A 360 -40.07 -3.21 2.17
CA THR A 360 -40.90 -2.32 1.32
C THR A 360 -42.27 -2.91 0.94
N LEU A 361 -42.49 -4.21 1.12
CA LEU A 361 -43.84 -4.80 1.13
C LEU A 361 -44.53 -4.62 2.49
N MET A 362 -43.78 -4.69 3.60
CA MET A 362 -44.30 -4.59 4.96
C MET A 362 -44.78 -3.18 5.32
N MET A 363 -44.06 -2.14 4.90
CA MET A 363 -44.31 -0.76 5.31
C MET A 363 -44.06 0.21 4.15
N PRO A 364 -44.95 1.20 3.91
CA PRO A 364 -44.78 2.16 2.83
C PRO A 364 -43.62 3.13 3.09
N TYR A 365 -42.84 3.41 2.04
CA TYR A 365 -41.53 4.07 2.12
C TYR A 365 -41.49 5.39 2.91
N TYR A 366 -42.54 6.21 2.84
CA TYR A 366 -42.58 7.53 3.48
C TYR A 366 -42.84 7.47 5.01
N MET A 367 -43.07 6.26 5.57
CA MET A 367 -43.21 6.04 7.01
C MET A 367 -42.05 5.22 7.62
N LEU A 368 -41.02 4.87 6.84
CA LEU A 368 -39.85 4.17 7.38
C LEU A 368 -39.07 5.08 8.34
N ASP A 369 -38.81 4.58 9.55
CA ASP A 369 -37.99 5.29 10.53
C ASP A 369 -36.51 5.40 10.09
N ARG A 370 -35.85 6.45 10.55
CA ARG A 370 -34.47 6.81 10.19
C ARG A 370 -33.40 6.12 11.04
N LYS A 371 -33.73 5.56 12.21
CA LYS A 371 -32.80 4.87 13.14
C LYS A 371 -33.00 3.34 13.14
N SER A 372 -34.23 2.85 13.29
CA SER A 372 -34.56 1.43 13.45
C SER A 372 -35.74 0.93 12.56
N PRO A 373 -35.64 1.05 11.23
CA PRO A 373 -36.74 0.69 10.30
C PRO A 373 -37.18 -0.77 10.39
N LEU A 374 -36.27 -1.71 10.70
CA LEU A 374 -36.61 -3.13 10.81
C LEU A 374 -37.49 -3.45 12.04
N PRO A 375 -37.12 -3.13 13.30
CA PRO A 375 -38.03 -3.29 14.44
C PRO A 375 -39.38 -2.58 14.29
N VAL A 376 -39.38 -1.34 13.76
CA VAL A 376 -40.60 -0.52 13.59
C VAL A 376 -41.57 -1.16 12.58
N ALA A 377 -41.09 -1.77 11.49
CA ALA A 377 -41.97 -2.44 10.52
C ALA A 377 -42.73 -3.65 11.11
N PHE A 378 -42.16 -4.37 12.08
CA PHE A 378 -42.88 -5.44 12.77
C PHE A 378 -43.93 -4.92 13.75
N GLU A 379 -43.69 -3.76 14.36
CA GLU A 379 -44.67 -3.09 15.21
C GLU A 379 -45.85 -2.54 14.40
N TYR A 380 -45.59 -1.94 13.22
CA TYR A 380 -46.60 -1.50 12.27
C TYR A 380 -47.56 -2.63 11.83
N ILE A 381 -47.05 -3.85 11.67
CA ILE A 381 -47.83 -5.06 11.34
C ILE A 381 -48.50 -5.71 12.58
N GLY A 382 -48.32 -5.15 13.78
CA GLY A 382 -48.89 -5.64 15.04
C GLY A 382 -48.19 -6.88 15.60
N TRP A 383 -46.98 -7.20 15.12
CA TRP A 383 -46.18 -8.35 15.57
C TRP A 383 -45.20 -7.96 16.68
N GLY A 384 -45.74 -7.47 17.80
CA GLY A 384 -44.97 -6.96 18.95
C GLY A 384 -43.81 -7.84 19.42
N PRO A 385 -43.97 -9.17 19.62
CA PRO A 385 -42.85 -10.04 20.00
C PRO A 385 -41.70 -10.09 18.97
N ALA A 386 -42.02 -9.93 17.68
CA ALA A 386 -41.02 -9.94 16.62
C ALA A 386 -40.16 -8.66 16.60
N ARG A 387 -40.70 -7.49 17.02
CA ARG A 387 -39.92 -6.25 17.22
C ARG A 387 -38.68 -6.53 18.08
N TYR A 388 -38.86 -7.20 19.22
CA TYR A 388 -37.77 -7.51 20.15
C TYR A 388 -36.77 -8.54 19.59
N VAL A 389 -37.25 -9.61 18.95
CA VAL A 389 -36.36 -10.62 18.33
C VAL A 389 -35.49 -9.99 17.23
N VAL A 390 -36.08 -9.14 16.38
CA VAL A 390 -35.37 -8.46 15.29
C VAL A 390 -34.43 -7.37 15.83
N ALA A 391 -34.80 -6.63 16.88
CA ALA A 391 -33.93 -5.65 17.53
C ALA A 391 -32.68 -6.31 18.15
N VAL A 392 -32.85 -7.38 18.94
CA VAL A 392 -31.72 -8.14 19.50
C VAL A 392 -30.84 -8.75 18.40
N GLY A 393 -31.46 -9.30 17.34
CA GLY A 393 -30.75 -9.78 16.16
C GLY A 393 -29.93 -8.69 15.45
N SER A 394 -30.49 -7.48 15.33
CA SER A 394 -29.80 -6.32 14.74
C SER A 394 -28.61 -5.88 15.59
N LEU A 395 -28.74 -5.85 16.92
CA LEU A 395 -27.62 -5.56 17.84
C LEU A 395 -26.50 -6.60 17.71
N CYS A 396 -26.82 -7.90 17.62
CA CYS A 396 -25.81 -8.95 17.35
C CYS A 396 -25.14 -8.80 15.98
N ALA A 397 -25.91 -8.47 14.93
CA ALA A 397 -25.39 -8.23 13.58
C ALA A 397 -24.43 -7.03 13.55
N LEU A 398 -24.82 -5.92 14.17
CA LEU A 398 -24.01 -4.71 14.29
C LEU A 398 -22.74 -4.93 15.13
N SER A 399 -22.81 -5.68 16.25
CA SER A 399 -21.60 -6.09 17.00
C SER A 399 -20.65 -6.95 16.17
N THR A 400 -21.17 -7.83 15.30
CA THR A 400 -20.37 -8.63 14.35
C THR A 400 -19.67 -7.72 13.35
N SER A 401 -20.41 -6.77 12.76
CA SER A 401 -19.88 -5.81 11.79
C SER A 401 -18.82 -4.88 12.40
N LEU A 402 -18.99 -4.48 13.67
CA LEU A 402 -18.06 -3.62 14.39
C LEU A 402 -16.73 -4.32 14.68
N LEU A 403 -16.77 -5.58 15.12
CA LEU A 403 -15.57 -6.41 15.20
C LEU A 403 -14.93 -6.62 13.81
N GLY A 404 -15.75 -6.78 12.77
CA GLY A 404 -15.34 -6.93 11.38
C GLY A 404 -14.60 -5.71 10.80
N SER A 405 -15.01 -4.48 11.12
CA SER A 405 -14.34 -3.25 10.67
C SER A 405 -13.07 -2.95 11.47
N MET A 406 -13.08 -3.22 12.78
CA MET A 406 -11.93 -2.98 13.65
C MET A 406 -10.78 -3.98 13.46
N PHE A 407 -11.05 -5.17 12.92
CA PHE A 407 -10.06 -6.24 12.73
C PHE A 407 -8.97 -5.96 11.65
N PRO A 408 -9.28 -5.52 10.41
CA PRO A 408 -8.27 -5.23 9.38
C PRO A 408 -7.53 -3.90 9.62
N MET A 409 -8.19 -2.96 10.30
CA MET A 409 -7.75 -1.59 10.53
C MET A 409 -6.30 -1.47 11.08
N PRO A 410 -5.92 -2.14 12.20
CA PRO A 410 -4.56 -2.07 12.70
C PRO A 410 -3.56 -2.86 11.86
N ARG A 411 -4.00 -3.84 11.04
CA ARG A 411 -3.12 -4.62 10.15
C ARG A 411 -2.63 -3.78 8.96
N VAL A 412 -3.52 -3.00 8.33
CA VAL A 412 -3.13 -2.03 7.30
C VAL A 412 -2.26 -0.92 7.88
N LEU A 413 -2.60 -0.42 9.08
CA LEU A 413 -1.82 0.61 9.77
C LEU A 413 -0.39 0.11 10.11
N PHE A 414 -0.27 -1.13 10.59
CA PHE A 414 0.99 -1.83 10.84
C PHE A 414 1.82 -2.02 9.56
N ALA A 415 1.20 -2.47 8.46
CA ALA A 415 1.90 -2.66 7.18
C ALA A 415 2.48 -1.34 6.63
N MET A 416 1.68 -0.26 6.63
CA MET A 416 2.15 1.07 6.20
C MET A 416 3.25 1.64 7.12
N ALA A 417 3.21 1.35 8.41
CA ALA A 417 4.27 1.74 9.35
C ALA A 417 5.55 0.92 9.16
N ARG A 418 5.43 -0.39 8.88
CA ARG A 418 6.56 -1.30 8.57
C ARG A 418 7.33 -0.83 7.34
N ASP A 419 6.62 -0.36 6.32
CA ASP A 419 7.22 0.12 5.08
C ASP A 419 7.79 1.56 5.19
N GLY A 420 7.65 2.19 6.37
CA GLY A 420 8.19 3.50 6.71
C GLY A 420 7.36 4.69 6.25
N LEU A 421 6.09 4.47 5.87
CA LEU A 421 5.17 5.53 5.42
C LEU A 421 4.45 6.23 6.58
N LEU A 422 4.18 5.49 7.65
CA LEU A 422 3.53 5.97 8.88
C LEU A 422 4.46 5.80 10.10
N PHE A 423 4.11 6.46 11.20
CA PHE A 423 4.95 6.59 12.39
C PHE A 423 5.41 5.23 12.95
N HIS A 424 6.73 5.04 13.03
CA HIS A 424 7.36 3.78 13.41
C HIS A 424 6.85 3.11 14.72
N PRO A 425 6.42 3.82 15.79
CA PRO A 425 5.86 3.16 16.98
C PRO A 425 4.65 2.25 16.72
N LEU A 426 3.94 2.44 15.61
CA LEU A 426 2.82 1.60 15.17
C LEU A 426 3.26 0.19 14.71
N THR A 427 4.56 -0.07 14.54
CA THR A 427 5.09 -1.41 14.23
C THR A 427 5.32 -2.29 15.46
N LYS A 428 4.99 -1.81 16.67
CA LYS A 428 5.14 -2.61 17.90
C LYS A 428 3.99 -3.62 18.04
N VAL A 429 4.37 -4.89 18.09
CA VAL A 429 3.47 -6.04 18.30
C VAL A 429 3.59 -6.52 19.74
N THR A 430 2.50 -7.06 20.30
CA THR A 430 2.51 -7.72 21.62
C THR A 430 3.06 -9.15 21.52
N ALA A 431 3.46 -9.74 22.66
CA ALA A 431 3.88 -11.15 22.74
C ALA A 431 2.81 -12.16 22.26
N LYS A 432 1.54 -11.75 22.14
CA LYS A 432 0.44 -12.55 21.57
C LYS A 432 0.23 -12.35 20.06
N GLY A 433 1.11 -11.61 19.37
CA GLY A 433 1.01 -11.31 17.94
C GLY A 433 0.03 -10.19 17.56
N SER A 434 -0.66 -9.55 18.51
CA SER A 434 -1.59 -8.43 18.21
C SER A 434 -0.86 -7.09 18.20
N PRO A 435 -1.02 -6.22 17.16
CA PRO A 435 -0.39 -4.90 17.07
C PRO A 435 -1.14 -3.85 17.93
N ALA A 436 -1.15 -4.05 19.26
CA ALA A 436 -2.00 -3.31 20.21
C ALA A 436 -1.89 -1.78 20.12
N ILE A 437 -0.72 -1.20 19.85
CA ILE A 437 -0.56 0.25 19.70
C ILE A 437 -1.31 0.75 18.45
N ALA A 438 -1.24 0.01 17.34
CA ALA A 438 -2.02 0.32 16.15
C ALA A 438 -3.52 0.20 16.41
N THR A 439 -3.95 -0.86 17.12
CA THR A 439 -5.36 -1.07 17.49
C THR A 439 -5.88 0.11 18.30
N ILE A 440 -5.28 0.42 19.45
CA ILE A 440 -5.73 1.49 20.36
C ILE A 440 -5.69 2.87 19.69
N ALA A 441 -4.61 3.21 18.99
CA ALA A 441 -4.51 4.49 18.29
C ALA A 441 -5.59 4.65 17.22
N SER A 442 -5.90 3.58 16.48
CA SER A 442 -6.94 3.59 15.46
C SER A 442 -8.36 3.64 16.06
N GLY A 443 -8.62 2.91 17.15
CA GLY A 443 -9.90 2.92 17.88
C GLY A 443 -10.21 4.28 18.50
N VAL A 444 -9.21 4.98 19.05
CA VAL A 444 -9.38 6.36 19.55
C VAL A 444 -9.79 7.33 18.44
N VAL A 445 -9.23 7.20 17.23
CA VAL A 445 -9.66 8.03 16.08
C VAL A 445 -11.11 7.71 15.68
N ALA A 446 -11.50 6.43 15.65
CA ALA A 446 -12.90 6.06 15.35
C ALA A 446 -13.89 6.53 16.44
N ALA A 447 -13.50 6.52 17.72
CA ALA A 447 -14.32 7.06 18.80
C ALA A 447 -14.50 8.59 18.67
N ILE A 448 -13.45 9.33 18.32
CA ILE A 448 -13.54 10.78 18.04
C ILE A 448 -14.44 11.06 16.82
N MET A 449 -14.35 10.26 15.76
CA MET A 449 -15.21 10.40 14.59
C MET A 449 -16.70 10.13 14.92
N ALA A 450 -16.99 9.17 15.81
CA ALA A 450 -18.36 8.89 16.28
C ALA A 450 -18.92 10.00 17.19
N LEU A 451 -18.08 10.66 17.98
CA LEU A 451 -18.50 11.79 18.84
C LEU A 451 -18.87 13.06 18.07
N LEU A 452 -18.36 13.23 16.84
CA LEU A 452 -18.41 14.50 16.12
C LEU A 452 -19.33 14.50 14.90
N PHE A 453 -19.46 13.39 14.17
CA PHE A 453 -20.10 13.35 12.87
C PHE A 453 -21.37 12.49 12.86
N ASP A 454 -22.39 12.98 12.17
CA ASP A 454 -23.61 12.23 11.91
C ASP A 454 -23.36 10.98 11.04
N LEU A 455 -24.18 9.95 11.26
CA LEU A 455 -24.13 8.67 10.56
C LEU A 455 -24.15 8.84 9.02
N ASN A 456 -24.95 9.77 8.50
CA ASN A 456 -25.08 9.97 7.06
C ASN A 456 -23.82 10.61 6.45
N ALA A 457 -23.29 11.64 7.11
CA ALA A 457 -22.05 12.31 6.72
C ALA A 457 -20.85 11.34 6.73
N LEU A 458 -20.85 10.37 7.65
CA LEU A 458 -19.89 9.27 7.73
C LEU A 458 -20.07 8.28 6.56
N VAL A 459 -21.27 7.72 6.37
CA VAL A 459 -21.55 6.70 5.33
C VAL A 459 -21.16 7.17 3.93
N GLU A 460 -21.52 8.39 3.53
CA GLU A 460 -21.14 8.93 2.22
C GLU A 460 -19.61 9.10 2.06
N MET A 461 -18.93 9.58 3.12
CA MET A 461 -17.47 9.80 3.14
C MET A 461 -16.68 8.48 3.08
N MET A 462 -17.24 7.39 3.59
CA MET A 462 -16.72 6.03 3.42
C MET A 462 -16.92 5.51 2.00
N SER A 463 -18.09 5.73 1.39
CA SER A 463 -18.40 5.29 0.03
C SER A 463 -17.46 5.90 -1.02
N ILE A 464 -17.13 7.19 -0.94
CA ILE A 464 -16.15 7.81 -1.88
C ILE A 464 -14.74 7.21 -1.73
N GLY A 465 -14.27 6.97 -0.50
CA GLY A 465 -12.93 6.41 -0.25
C GLY A 465 -12.78 4.96 -0.73
N THR A 466 -13.83 4.15 -0.54
CA THR A 466 -13.89 2.74 -0.96
C THR A 466 -14.02 2.58 -2.46
N LEU A 467 -14.94 3.33 -3.10
CA LEU A 467 -15.05 3.36 -4.56
C LEU A 467 -13.71 3.77 -5.21
N PHE A 468 -13.00 4.75 -4.66
CA PHE A 468 -11.67 5.12 -5.13
C PHE A 468 -10.68 3.94 -5.00
N ALA A 469 -10.59 3.31 -3.83
CA ALA A 469 -9.70 2.17 -3.61
C ALA A 469 -9.99 1.02 -4.59
N TYR A 470 -11.27 0.72 -4.83
CA TYR A 470 -11.70 -0.34 -5.74
C TYR A 470 -11.39 0.00 -7.21
N THR A 471 -11.54 1.27 -7.64
CA THR A 471 -11.07 1.68 -8.99
C THR A 471 -9.57 1.48 -9.16
N LEU A 472 -8.75 1.80 -8.14
CA LEU A 472 -7.32 1.59 -8.28
C LEU A 472 -6.95 0.11 -8.34
N VAL A 473 -7.60 -0.78 -7.57
CA VAL A 473 -7.35 -2.24 -7.69
C VAL A 473 -7.73 -2.78 -9.07
N ALA A 474 -8.82 -2.31 -9.68
CA ALA A 474 -9.20 -2.64 -11.06
C ALA A 474 -8.14 -2.16 -12.09
N ILE A 475 -7.58 -0.96 -11.89
CA ILE A 475 -6.46 -0.43 -12.71
C ILE A 475 -5.17 -1.25 -12.48
N CYS A 476 -4.85 -1.57 -11.24
CA CYS A 476 -3.67 -2.34 -10.84
C CYS A 476 -3.67 -3.76 -11.46
N ILE A 477 -4.81 -4.45 -11.49
CA ILE A 477 -4.88 -5.82 -12.06
C ILE A 477 -4.74 -5.77 -13.59
N LEU A 478 -5.33 -4.75 -14.22
CA LEU A 478 -5.22 -4.52 -15.66
C LEU A 478 -3.79 -4.14 -16.07
N ILE A 479 -3.02 -3.45 -15.23
CA ILE A 479 -1.59 -3.19 -15.46
C ILE A 479 -0.75 -4.47 -15.26
N LEU A 480 -0.92 -5.16 -14.13
CA LEU A 480 -0.16 -6.37 -13.78
C LEU A 480 -0.27 -7.45 -14.87
N ARG A 481 -1.46 -7.62 -15.44
CA ARG A 481 -1.78 -8.63 -16.47
C ARG A 481 -1.02 -8.47 -17.79
N TYR A 482 -0.49 -7.29 -18.08
CA TYR A 482 0.32 -7.00 -19.26
C TYR A 482 1.75 -6.52 -18.87
N GLN A 483 2.16 -6.75 -17.62
CA GLN A 483 3.50 -6.46 -17.12
C GLN A 483 4.50 -7.53 -17.56
N HIS A 484 5.68 -7.10 -18.02
CA HIS A 484 6.72 -8.00 -18.54
C HIS A 484 7.50 -8.69 -17.40
N PRO A 485 7.73 -10.01 -17.44
CA PRO A 485 8.62 -10.69 -16.49
C PRO A 485 10.07 -10.20 -16.64
N GLN A 486 10.74 -9.88 -15.53
CA GLN A 486 12.05 -9.18 -15.57
C GLN A 486 13.23 -10.02 -16.12
N ASN A 487 13.07 -11.34 -16.30
CA ASN A 487 14.18 -12.25 -16.60
C ASN A 487 14.50 -12.42 -18.10
N GLN A 488 13.79 -11.76 -19.01
CA GLN A 488 13.96 -11.91 -20.48
C GLN A 488 14.22 -10.58 -21.20
N ASP A 489 15.33 -9.91 -20.90
CA ASP A 489 15.86 -8.78 -21.71
C ASP A 489 16.50 -9.27 -23.03
N SER A 490 15.72 -9.97 -23.87
CA SER A 490 16.12 -10.30 -25.24
C SER A 490 16.13 -9.03 -26.10
N LYS A 491 17.32 -8.61 -26.54
CA LYS A 491 17.53 -7.45 -27.44
C LYS A 491 16.98 -7.71 -28.84
N LEU A 492 15.66 -7.59 -29.01
CA LEU A 492 15.00 -7.62 -30.32
C LEU A 492 14.37 -6.26 -30.61
N ASP A 493 15.15 -5.34 -31.19
CA ASP A 493 14.65 -4.06 -31.69
C ASP A 493 13.91 -4.24 -33.03
N SER A 494 12.78 -4.94 -32.98
CA SER A 494 11.80 -4.94 -34.07
C SER A 494 11.14 -3.57 -34.20
N LYS A 495 10.92 -3.15 -35.46
CA LYS A 495 10.36 -1.85 -35.83
C LYS A 495 8.91 -1.74 -35.32
N TYR A 496 8.69 -0.92 -34.28
CA TYR A 496 7.42 -0.89 -33.55
C TYR A 496 6.30 -0.26 -34.39
N SER A 497 5.21 -1.00 -34.63
CA SER A 497 3.97 -0.48 -35.21
C SER A 497 2.82 -0.71 -34.23
N PHE A 498 2.08 0.35 -33.90
CA PHE A 498 0.97 0.30 -32.94
C PHE A 498 -0.18 -0.63 -33.39
N LEU A 499 -0.31 -0.90 -34.70
CA LEU A 499 -1.31 -1.80 -35.26
C LEU A 499 -0.91 -3.29 -35.26
N HIS A 500 0.36 -3.61 -35.01
CA HIS A 500 0.88 -4.99 -35.03
C HIS A 500 1.61 -5.29 -33.70
N PRO A 501 0.87 -5.74 -32.67
CA PRO A 501 1.48 -6.11 -31.40
C PRO A 501 2.41 -7.33 -31.56
N PRO A 502 3.48 -7.43 -30.77
CA PRO A 502 4.38 -8.58 -30.76
C PRO A 502 3.69 -9.84 -30.24
N SER A 503 4.20 -11.01 -30.64
CA SER A 503 3.70 -12.33 -30.18
C SER A 503 4.00 -12.64 -28.71
N ALA A 504 4.90 -11.90 -28.08
CA ALA A 504 5.26 -12.02 -26.66
C ALA A 504 5.19 -10.65 -25.96
N PRO A 505 4.85 -10.59 -24.66
CA PRO A 505 4.90 -9.35 -23.90
C PRO A 505 6.34 -8.80 -23.89
N ASN A 506 6.49 -7.47 -23.87
CA ASN A 506 7.78 -6.81 -23.74
C ASN A 506 7.64 -5.43 -23.06
N SER A 507 8.77 -4.80 -22.71
CA SER A 507 8.79 -3.50 -22.02
C SER A 507 8.10 -2.35 -22.77
N LYS A 508 8.04 -2.40 -24.11
CA LYS A 508 7.36 -1.39 -24.95
C LYS A 508 5.83 -1.65 -24.96
N SER A 509 5.41 -2.92 -25.04
CA SER A 509 4.02 -3.37 -25.00
C SER A 509 3.36 -3.09 -23.64
N SER A 510 4.06 -3.41 -22.55
CA SER A 510 3.59 -3.14 -21.19
C SER A 510 3.29 -1.66 -20.98
N LYS A 511 4.21 -0.77 -21.40
CA LYS A 511 4.02 0.70 -21.35
C LYS A 511 2.88 1.19 -22.24
N ALA A 512 2.69 0.59 -23.42
CA ALA A 512 1.56 0.92 -24.29
C ALA A 512 0.22 0.60 -23.62
N VAL A 513 0.09 -0.57 -22.98
CA VAL A 513 -1.10 -0.93 -22.21
C VAL A 513 -1.29 -0.02 -21.00
N THR A 514 -0.24 0.33 -20.26
CA THR A 514 -0.36 1.31 -19.14
C THR A 514 -0.89 2.67 -19.62
N ILE A 515 -0.41 3.17 -20.77
CA ILE A 515 -0.89 4.42 -21.36
C ILE A 515 -2.35 4.30 -21.81
N LEU A 516 -2.71 3.20 -22.48
CA LEU A 516 -4.07 2.90 -22.90
C LEU A 516 -5.02 2.85 -21.69
N THR A 517 -4.67 2.12 -20.62
CA THR A 517 -5.44 2.06 -19.37
C THR A 517 -5.65 3.45 -18.77
N ILE A 518 -4.60 4.27 -18.65
CA ILE A 518 -4.72 5.65 -18.13
C ILE A 518 -5.63 6.52 -19.02
N SER A 519 -5.52 6.40 -20.35
CA SER A 519 -6.42 7.09 -21.27
C SER A 519 -7.87 6.59 -21.18
N GLY A 520 -8.08 5.30 -20.92
CA GLY A 520 -9.39 4.70 -20.67
C GLY A 520 -10.02 5.25 -19.40
N VAL A 521 -9.27 5.35 -18.29
CA VAL A 521 -9.74 5.96 -17.04
C VAL A 521 -10.14 7.43 -17.24
N LEU A 522 -9.33 8.21 -17.97
CA LEU A 522 -9.65 9.61 -18.29
C LEU A 522 -10.86 9.76 -19.21
N CYS A 523 -11.07 8.79 -20.11
CA CYS A 523 -12.23 8.73 -20.99
C CYS A 523 -13.51 8.28 -20.25
N ILE A 524 -13.37 7.38 -19.25
CA ILE A 524 -14.43 6.99 -18.32
C ILE A 524 -14.84 8.18 -17.45
N THR A 525 -13.90 8.91 -16.82
CA THR A 525 -14.27 10.05 -15.97
C THR A 525 -14.93 11.18 -16.77
N ALA A 526 -14.44 11.48 -17.97
CA ALA A 526 -15.10 12.41 -18.88
C ALA A 526 -16.54 11.95 -19.24
N LEU A 527 -16.72 10.67 -19.58
CA LEU A 527 -18.03 10.11 -19.90
C LEU A 527 -18.99 10.18 -18.69
N CYS A 528 -18.57 9.78 -17.49
CA CYS A 528 -19.42 9.83 -16.30
C CYS A 528 -19.81 11.26 -15.92
N ILE A 529 -18.88 12.23 -16.01
CA ILE A 529 -19.19 13.65 -15.77
C ILE A 529 -20.23 14.15 -16.78
N LEU A 530 -20.10 13.79 -18.06
CA LEU A 530 -21.08 14.18 -19.09
C LEU A 530 -22.44 13.51 -18.90
N LEU A 531 -22.47 12.22 -18.56
CA LEU A 531 -23.70 11.48 -18.26
C LEU A 531 -24.45 12.02 -17.03
N THR A 532 -23.78 12.75 -16.14
CA THR A 532 -24.42 13.41 -14.98
C THR A 532 -24.74 14.88 -15.25
N GLN A 533 -23.83 15.65 -15.84
CA GLN A 533 -24.02 17.10 -16.07
C GLN A 533 -24.91 17.44 -17.27
N ALA A 534 -25.10 16.51 -18.21
CA ALA A 534 -25.95 16.70 -19.38
C ALA A 534 -27.27 15.90 -19.30
N LEU A 535 -27.70 15.44 -18.11
CA LEU A 535 -28.93 14.64 -17.93
C LEU A 535 -30.15 15.28 -18.61
N ASP A 536 -30.38 16.57 -18.38
CA ASP A 536 -31.51 17.30 -18.98
C ASP A 536 -31.39 17.37 -20.51
N ALA A 537 -30.19 17.68 -21.03
CA ALA A 537 -29.89 17.75 -22.46
C ALA A 537 -29.88 16.37 -23.16
N ILE A 538 -29.78 15.28 -22.41
CA ILE A 538 -29.96 13.90 -22.90
C ILE A 538 -31.45 13.55 -22.89
N SER A 539 -32.19 13.96 -21.85
CA SER A 539 -33.64 13.78 -21.72
C SER A 539 -34.41 14.52 -22.83
N THR A 540 -34.05 15.77 -23.12
CA THR A 540 -34.58 16.56 -24.25
C THR A 540 -34.01 16.14 -25.62
N ARG A 541 -33.13 15.12 -25.66
CA ARG A 541 -32.52 14.53 -26.86
C ARG A 541 -31.74 15.53 -27.73
N GLU A 542 -31.04 16.49 -27.12
CA GLU A 542 -30.25 17.46 -27.88
C GLU A 542 -29.10 16.77 -28.64
N PRO A 543 -28.90 17.05 -29.94
CA PRO A 543 -28.01 16.25 -30.78
C PRO A 543 -26.54 16.36 -30.37
N TRP A 544 -26.13 17.47 -29.74
CA TRP A 544 -24.74 17.64 -29.28
C TRP A 544 -24.40 16.73 -28.10
N SER A 545 -25.34 16.48 -27.17
CA SER A 545 -25.10 15.65 -25.98
C SER A 545 -24.98 14.18 -26.39
N LEU A 546 -25.89 13.72 -27.25
CA LEU A 546 -25.91 12.37 -27.82
C LEU A 546 -24.66 12.08 -28.66
N VAL A 547 -24.25 13.01 -29.53
CA VAL A 547 -23.00 12.87 -30.31
C VAL A 547 -21.80 12.78 -29.37
N LEU A 548 -21.70 13.65 -28.36
CA LEU A 548 -20.57 13.66 -27.44
C LEU A 548 -20.46 12.35 -26.63
N VAL A 549 -21.57 11.86 -26.09
CA VAL A 549 -21.65 10.56 -25.40
C VAL A 549 -21.24 9.41 -26.33
N SER A 550 -21.72 9.40 -27.58
CA SER A 550 -21.36 8.37 -28.57
C SER A 550 -19.86 8.36 -28.91
N VAL A 551 -19.23 9.54 -28.98
CA VAL A 551 -17.79 9.68 -29.24
C VAL A 551 -16.96 9.13 -28.08
N PHE A 552 -17.30 9.48 -26.82
CA PHE A 552 -16.59 8.92 -25.66
C PHE A 552 -16.80 7.40 -25.52
N ALA A 553 -18.02 6.89 -25.76
CA ALA A 553 -18.28 5.45 -25.78
C ALA A 553 -17.47 4.72 -26.87
N PHE A 554 -17.40 5.28 -28.08
CA PHE A 554 -16.60 4.71 -29.18
C PHE A 554 -15.10 4.72 -28.87
N ILE A 555 -14.58 5.78 -28.24
CA ILE A 555 -13.17 5.82 -27.78
C ILE A 555 -12.90 4.74 -26.72
N LEU A 556 -13.83 4.48 -25.79
CA LEU A 556 -13.68 3.39 -24.82
C LEU A 556 -13.67 2.01 -25.49
N LEU A 557 -14.55 1.77 -26.47
CA LEU A 557 -14.56 0.52 -27.25
C LEU A 557 -13.26 0.31 -28.03
N LEU A 558 -12.71 1.37 -28.64
CA LEU A 558 -11.39 1.31 -29.28
C LEU A 558 -10.27 1.00 -28.29
N ILE A 559 -10.23 1.68 -27.14
CA ILE A 559 -9.21 1.43 -26.09
C ILE A 559 -9.31 -0.01 -25.58
N MET A 560 -10.52 -0.51 -25.33
CA MET A 560 -10.77 -1.90 -24.92
C MET A 560 -10.27 -2.89 -25.98
N PHE A 561 -10.56 -2.65 -27.26
CA PHE A 561 -10.08 -3.48 -28.37
C PHE A 561 -8.55 -3.46 -28.51
N PHE A 562 -7.90 -2.30 -28.40
CA PHE A 562 -6.44 -2.21 -28.45
C PHE A 562 -5.77 -2.95 -27.27
N ILE A 563 -6.29 -2.81 -26.05
CA ILE A 563 -5.76 -3.55 -24.89
C ILE A 563 -5.96 -5.06 -25.08
N TRP A 564 -7.15 -5.50 -25.51
CA TRP A 564 -7.45 -6.92 -25.76
C TRP A 564 -6.52 -7.57 -26.79
N ARG A 565 -6.05 -6.79 -27.78
CA ARG A 565 -5.13 -7.26 -28.83
C ARG A 565 -3.67 -7.39 -28.37
N HIS A 566 -3.29 -6.86 -27.20
CA HIS A 566 -1.92 -7.00 -26.69
C HIS A 566 -1.68 -8.37 -26.03
N PRO A 567 -0.45 -8.91 -26.08
CA PRO A 567 -0.12 -10.17 -25.41
C PRO A 567 -0.16 -10.02 -23.88
N GLN A 568 -0.89 -10.92 -23.21
CA GLN A 568 -0.94 -11.01 -21.74
C GLN A 568 0.29 -11.74 -21.18
N ASN A 569 0.54 -11.54 -19.88
CA ASN A 569 1.57 -12.27 -19.14
C ASN A 569 1.13 -13.75 -18.93
N PRO A 570 1.98 -14.74 -19.26
CA PRO A 570 1.62 -16.17 -19.18
C PRO A 570 1.55 -16.75 -17.75
N THR A 571 1.84 -15.97 -16.70
CA THR A 571 1.74 -16.43 -15.31
C THR A 571 0.29 -16.73 -14.91
N LYS A 572 0.00 -18.03 -14.79
CA LYS A 572 -1.26 -18.54 -14.24
C LYS A 572 -1.32 -18.30 -12.72
N ALA A 573 -2.51 -18.09 -12.22
CA ALA A 573 -2.82 -17.98 -10.79
C ALA A 573 -4.01 -18.90 -10.47
N THR A 574 -4.17 -19.28 -9.20
CA THR A 574 -5.24 -20.20 -8.75
C THR A 574 -6.64 -19.65 -9.02
N PHE A 575 -6.79 -18.33 -9.03
CA PHE A 575 -7.98 -17.65 -9.52
C PHE A 575 -7.58 -16.59 -10.56
N MET A 576 -8.40 -16.40 -11.59
CA MET A 576 -8.11 -15.53 -12.73
C MET A 576 -9.40 -14.81 -13.17
N VAL A 577 -9.36 -13.48 -13.24
CA VAL A 577 -10.53 -12.66 -13.61
C VAL A 577 -10.96 -12.98 -15.05
N PRO A 578 -12.25 -13.31 -15.29
CA PRO A 578 -12.77 -13.53 -16.64
C PRO A 578 -12.95 -12.22 -17.40
N LEU A 579 -13.11 -12.30 -18.73
CA LEU A 579 -13.48 -11.17 -19.59
C LEU A 579 -12.53 -9.95 -19.49
N LEU A 580 -11.22 -10.16 -19.37
CA LEU A 580 -10.24 -9.08 -19.54
C LEU A 580 -10.15 -8.64 -21.02
N PRO A 581 -10.04 -7.32 -21.31
CA PRO A 581 -9.94 -6.20 -20.37
C PRO A 581 -11.29 -5.57 -19.95
N ALA A 582 -12.42 -6.10 -20.43
CA ALA A 582 -13.74 -5.50 -20.24
C ALA A 582 -14.16 -5.41 -18.75
N LEU A 583 -13.97 -6.46 -17.95
CA LEU A 583 -14.45 -6.49 -16.56
C LEU A 583 -13.79 -5.41 -15.66
N PRO A 584 -12.45 -5.24 -15.62
CA PRO A 584 -11.84 -4.13 -14.88
C PRO A 584 -12.26 -2.74 -15.38
N LEU A 585 -12.49 -2.57 -16.69
CA LEU A 585 -12.97 -1.29 -17.24
C LEU A 585 -14.42 -1.00 -16.85
N LEU A 586 -15.29 -2.02 -16.83
CA LEU A 586 -16.68 -1.91 -16.39
C LEU A 586 -16.78 -1.62 -14.89
N SER A 587 -15.99 -2.31 -14.06
CA SER A 587 -15.85 -2.00 -12.63
C SER A 587 -15.41 -0.55 -12.41
N THR A 588 -14.42 -0.09 -13.18
CA THR A 588 -13.95 1.30 -13.12
C THR A 588 -15.05 2.28 -13.54
N PHE A 589 -15.81 1.99 -14.60
CA PHE A 589 -16.92 2.83 -15.07
C PHE A 589 -18.01 2.98 -14.00
N ILE A 590 -18.50 1.87 -13.44
CA ILE A 590 -19.56 1.90 -12.42
C ILE A 590 -19.08 2.65 -11.17
N ASN A 591 -17.88 2.35 -10.67
CA ASN A 591 -17.36 2.99 -9.47
C ASN A 591 -17.13 4.51 -9.66
N VAL A 592 -16.62 4.92 -10.83
CA VAL A 592 -16.48 6.35 -11.17
C VAL A 592 -17.84 7.02 -11.33
N TYR A 593 -18.84 6.34 -11.90
CA TYR A 593 -20.20 6.88 -12.03
C TYR A 593 -20.82 7.12 -10.64
N LEU A 594 -20.74 6.15 -9.73
CA LEU A 594 -21.25 6.29 -8.36
C LEU A 594 -20.52 7.41 -7.58
N MET A 595 -19.20 7.57 -7.76
CA MET A 595 -18.46 8.69 -7.15
C MET A 595 -18.90 10.08 -7.65
N VAL A 596 -19.36 10.19 -8.90
CA VAL A 596 -19.83 11.47 -9.49
C VAL A 596 -21.26 11.83 -9.02
N GLN A 597 -22.05 10.85 -8.55
CA GLN A 597 -23.38 11.07 -7.98
C GLN A 597 -23.36 11.51 -6.49
N LEU A 598 -22.20 11.52 -5.82
CA LEU A 598 -22.07 11.92 -4.42
C LEU A 598 -22.02 13.45 -4.26
N GLY A 599 -22.54 13.94 -3.12
CA GLY A 599 -22.73 15.36 -2.84
C GLY A 599 -21.44 16.20 -2.77
N GLY A 600 -21.57 17.49 -3.08
CA GLY A 600 -20.44 18.43 -3.05
C GLY A 600 -19.80 18.58 -1.66
N GLU A 601 -20.59 18.50 -0.59
CA GLU A 601 -20.07 18.49 0.80
C GLU A 601 -19.21 17.25 1.08
N THR A 602 -19.65 16.08 0.60
CA THR A 602 -18.94 14.81 0.72
C THR A 602 -17.54 14.90 0.11
N TRP A 603 -17.44 15.50 -1.09
CA TRP A 603 -16.17 15.79 -1.75
C TRP A 603 -15.27 16.76 -0.96
N ILE A 604 -15.84 17.77 -0.28
CA ILE A 604 -15.10 18.69 0.59
C ILE A 604 -14.56 17.96 1.83
N ARG A 605 -15.39 17.17 2.52
CA ARG A 605 -14.99 16.36 3.69
C ARG A 605 -13.86 15.39 3.31
N TYR A 606 -14.01 14.68 2.19
CA TYR A 606 -12.99 13.76 1.65
C TYR A 606 -11.68 14.48 1.27
N ALA A 607 -11.75 15.66 0.64
CA ALA A 607 -10.57 16.44 0.29
C ALA A 607 -9.77 16.91 1.52
N ILE A 608 -10.44 17.23 2.63
CA ILE A 608 -9.78 17.57 3.90
C ILE A 608 -9.03 16.35 4.47
N TRP A 609 -9.65 15.17 4.49
CA TRP A 609 -8.98 13.94 4.93
C TRP A 609 -7.76 13.59 4.06
N MET A 610 -7.89 13.72 2.74
CA MET A 610 -6.79 13.50 1.81
C MET A 610 -5.64 14.51 1.98
N LEU A 611 -5.96 15.76 2.33
CA LEU A 611 -4.95 16.78 2.66
C LEU A 611 -4.13 16.38 3.90
N VAL A 612 -4.78 15.88 4.95
CA VAL A 612 -4.10 15.39 6.18
C VAL A 612 -3.16 14.22 5.85
N GLY A 613 -3.62 13.23 5.09
CA GLY A 613 -2.78 12.10 4.68
C GLY A 613 -1.58 12.52 3.85
N LEU A 614 -1.79 13.37 2.85
CA LEU A 614 -0.71 13.88 2.00
C LEU A 614 0.32 14.71 2.81
N LEU A 615 -0.12 15.49 3.81
CA LEU A 615 0.79 16.17 4.72
C LEU A 615 1.65 15.18 5.51
N ILE A 616 1.07 14.11 6.07
CA ILE A 616 1.81 13.04 6.76
C ILE A 616 2.82 12.37 5.82
N TYR A 617 2.43 12.09 4.57
CA TYR A 617 3.34 11.49 3.58
C TYR A 617 4.50 12.43 3.19
N PHE A 618 4.24 13.71 2.88
CA PHE A 618 5.31 14.63 2.47
C PHE A 618 6.23 15.09 3.61
N LEU A 619 5.72 15.14 4.86
CA LEU A 619 6.50 15.53 6.04
C LEU A 619 7.25 14.35 6.67
N TYR A 620 6.64 13.16 6.73
CA TYR A 620 7.21 11.96 7.36
C TYR A 620 7.50 10.84 6.34
N GLY A 621 6.48 10.28 5.71
CA GLY A 621 6.61 9.02 4.95
C GLY A 621 7.70 9.04 3.88
N MET A 622 7.72 10.09 3.05
CA MET A 622 8.74 10.30 2.00
C MET A 622 10.17 10.39 2.54
N TRP A 623 10.39 10.66 3.83
CA TRP A 623 11.72 10.73 4.45
C TRP A 623 12.16 9.41 5.07
N PHE A 624 11.23 8.60 5.58
CA PHE A 624 11.53 7.37 6.30
C PHE A 624 11.37 6.08 5.48
N SER A 625 10.67 6.12 4.33
CA SER A 625 10.29 4.94 3.53
C SER A 625 11.45 4.01 3.16
N LEU A 626 11.16 2.71 3.14
CA LEU A 626 12.13 1.68 2.77
C LEU A 626 12.63 1.84 1.32
N GLN A 627 11.76 2.27 0.39
CA GLN A 627 12.15 2.46 -1.01
C GLN A 627 13.15 3.62 -1.18
N ARG A 628 13.01 4.72 -0.41
CA ARG A 628 14.02 5.79 -0.38
C ARG A 628 15.34 5.34 0.23
N ARG A 629 15.30 4.51 1.29
CA ARG A 629 16.53 3.91 1.86
C ARG A 629 17.25 3.03 0.84
N ARG A 630 16.53 2.16 0.12
CA ARG A 630 17.08 1.32 -0.97
C ARG A 630 17.72 2.15 -2.10
N HIS A 631 17.22 3.34 -2.37
CA HIS A 631 17.80 4.27 -3.36
C HIS A 631 18.93 5.19 -2.83
N THR A 632 19.29 5.10 -1.55
CA THR A 632 20.32 5.96 -0.92
C THR A 632 21.55 5.13 -0.53
N PRO A 633 22.52 4.90 -1.44
CA PRO A 633 23.70 4.10 -1.15
C PRO A 633 24.66 4.86 -0.22
N GLY A 634 24.59 4.54 1.08
CA GLY A 634 25.61 4.91 2.06
C GLY A 634 25.07 5.48 3.36
N HIS A 635 24.84 4.62 4.37
CA HIS A 635 24.93 5.02 5.78
C HIS A 635 25.33 3.88 6.74
N ILE A 636 26.13 2.91 6.27
CA ILE A 636 26.90 2.00 7.14
C ILE A 636 28.29 2.61 7.31
N GLN A 637 28.49 3.38 8.39
CA GLN A 637 29.76 4.02 8.73
C GLN A 637 30.63 3.07 9.58
N ILE A 638 31.30 2.12 8.94
CA ILE A 638 32.46 1.46 9.55
C ILE A 638 33.59 2.50 9.58
N LYS A 639 34.06 2.85 10.79
CA LYS A 639 35.22 3.75 10.96
C LYS A 639 36.50 3.07 10.48
N THR A 640 36.95 3.42 9.28
CA THR A 640 38.33 3.22 8.84
C THR A 640 38.89 4.55 8.34
N ASN A 641 40.21 4.72 8.44
CA ASN A 641 40.84 6.04 8.36
C ASN A 641 40.85 6.66 6.96
N LYS A 642 40.96 7.99 6.91
CA LYS A 642 41.07 8.78 5.69
C LYS A 642 42.27 8.33 4.83
N LEU A 643 42.04 8.18 3.53
CA LEU A 643 42.99 8.67 2.54
C LEU A 643 42.22 9.32 1.37
N SER A 644 42.83 10.31 0.72
CA SER A 644 42.18 11.11 -0.33
C SER A 644 42.75 10.76 -1.70
N CYS A 645 41.88 10.49 -2.66
CA CYS A 645 42.18 10.61 -4.09
C CYS A 645 40.91 11.01 -4.85
N ALA A 646 40.99 12.03 -5.70
CA ALA A 646 39.89 12.46 -6.55
C ALA A 646 40.10 11.91 -7.97
N ALA A 647 39.21 11.03 -8.41
CA ALA A 647 39.18 10.52 -9.78
C ALA A 647 37.76 10.68 -10.37
N SER A 648 37.70 11.07 -11.64
CA SER A 648 36.44 11.48 -12.30
C SER A 648 35.60 10.28 -12.71
N TYR A 649 34.33 10.23 -12.28
CA TYR A 649 33.31 9.38 -12.91
C TYR A 649 32.05 10.18 -13.27
N ARG A 650 31.56 9.98 -14.50
CA ARG A 650 30.60 10.87 -15.15
C ARG A 650 29.16 10.48 -14.80
N SER A 651 28.52 11.25 -13.92
CA SER A 651 27.19 10.90 -13.41
C SER A 651 26.08 10.90 -14.50
N PRO A 652 25.08 10.00 -14.40
CA PRO A 652 23.89 10.05 -15.25
C PRO A 652 23.03 11.26 -14.86
N ARG A 653 23.15 12.35 -15.64
CA ARG A 653 22.51 13.66 -15.40
C ARG A 653 20.97 13.67 -15.47
N SER A 654 20.33 12.51 -15.62
CA SER A 654 18.88 12.32 -15.76
C SER A 654 18.14 12.38 -14.43
N ALA A 655 18.58 11.67 -13.38
CA ALA A 655 17.84 11.58 -12.11
C ALA A 655 17.69 12.94 -11.41
N MET A 656 18.76 13.74 -11.33
CA MET A 656 18.73 15.04 -10.62
C MET A 656 17.88 16.11 -11.35
N ARG A 657 17.65 15.94 -12.66
CA ARG A 657 16.68 16.77 -13.40
C ARG A 657 15.24 16.45 -12.98
N ILE A 658 14.91 15.19 -12.68
CA ILE A 658 13.56 14.80 -12.23
C ILE A 658 13.27 15.40 -10.85
N VAL A 659 14.23 15.40 -9.91
CA VAL A 659 14.04 16.01 -8.58
C VAL A 659 13.82 17.53 -8.66
N LYS A 660 14.63 18.26 -9.45
CA LYS A 660 14.42 19.71 -9.67
C LYS A 660 13.14 20.00 -10.46
N ALA A 661 12.80 19.18 -11.45
CA ALA A 661 11.55 19.29 -12.20
C ALA A 661 10.33 19.00 -11.32
N CYS A 662 10.42 18.05 -10.37
CA CYS A 662 9.36 17.79 -9.40
C CYS A 662 9.19 18.97 -8.42
N ARG A 663 10.28 19.59 -7.96
CA ARG A 663 10.20 20.82 -7.12
C ARG A 663 9.54 22.01 -7.86
N SER A 664 9.56 22.02 -9.19
CA SER A 664 8.88 23.01 -10.04
C SER A 664 7.45 22.59 -10.40
N LYS A 665 7.23 21.35 -10.83
CA LYS A 665 5.92 20.82 -11.22
C LYS A 665 5.01 20.58 -10.02
N CYS A 666 5.53 20.23 -8.85
CA CYS A 666 4.75 20.17 -7.61
C CYS A 666 4.30 21.57 -7.18
N ARG A 667 5.11 22.63 -7.38
CA ARG A 667 4.61 24.01 -7.25
C ARG A 667 3.51 24.32 -8.26
N LEU A 668 3.62 23.86 -9.51
CA LEU A 668 2.56 24.06 -10.51
C LEU A 668 1.29 23.25 -10.20
N MET A 669 1.42 22.02 -9.70
CA MET A 669 0.29 21.12 -9.42
C MET A 669 -0.40 21.48 -8.11
N LEU A 670 0.37 21.86 -7.07
CA LEU A 670 -0.14 22.49 -5.87
C LEU A 670 -0.77 23.85 -6.21
N ALA A 671 -0.21 24.62 -7.15
CA ALA A 671 -0.84 25.85 -7.62
C ALA A 671 -2.13 25.59 -8.43
N THR A 672 -2.25 24.51 -9.23
CA THR A 672 -3.52 24.19 -9.90
C THR A 672 -4.57 23.63 -8.94
N LEU A 673 -4.16 22.85 -7.92
CA LEU A 673 -5.07 22.37 -6.88
C LEU A 673 -5.51 23.52 -5.96
N LEU A 674 -4.59 24.42 -5.58
CA LEU A 674 -4.93 25.67 -4.92
C LEU A 674 -5.77 26.58 -5.82
N PHE A 675 -5.55 26.63 -7.14
CA PHE A 675 -6.37 27.43 -8.05
C PHE A 675 -7.79 26.85 -8.15
N CYS A 676 -7.97 25.54 -8.20
CA CYS A 676 -9.30 24.92 -8.11
C CYS A 676 -9.96 25.18 -6.74
N ALA A 677 -9.21 25.07 -5.65
CA ALA A 677 -9.70 25.40 -4.31
C ALA A 677 -10.04 26.89 -4.14
N ILE A 678 -9.28 27.80 -4.76
CA ILE A 678 -9.52 29.25 -4.76
C ILE A 678 -10.71 29.60 -5.66
N VAL A 679 -10.90 28.93 -6.80
CA VAL A 679 -12.13 29.05 -7.60
C VAL A 679 -13.37 28.66 -6.79
N PHE A 680 -13.26 27.70 -5.87
CA PHE A 680 -14.31 27.39 -4.88
C PHE A 680 -14.37 28.35 -3.67
N LYS A 681 -13.30 29.10 -3.35
CA LYS A 681 -13.23 29.98 -2.17
C LYS A 681 -13.44 31.47 -2.42
N VAL A 682 -13.48 31.91 -3.68
CA VAL A 682 -13.73 33.32 -4.08
C VAL A 682 -15.23 33.69 -4.08
N ALA A 683 -16.08 32.84 -3.48
CA ALA A 683 -17.52 33.03 -3.38
C ALA A 683 -18.00 33.80 -2.12
N ASN A 684 -17.12 34.18 -1.18
CA ASN A 684 -17.51 35.05 -0.05
C ASN A 684 -16.36 35.90 0.54
N CYS A 685 -16.64 37.20 0.66
CA CYS A 685 -16.04 38.25 1.52
C CYS A 685 -14.51 38.48 1.61
N GLN A 686 -14.10 39.67 1.15
CA GLN A 686 -13.20 40.59 1.89
C GLN A 686 -14.04 41.33 2.98
N GLU A 687 -13.56 42.15 3.91
CA GLU A 687 -12.25 42.80 4.12
C GLU A 687 -12.07 43.28 5.58
N ALA A 688 -10.82 43.40 6.06
CA ALA A 688 -10.44 44.33 7.14
C ALA A 688 -8.91 44.53 7.17
N GLN A 689 -8.41 45.77 7.25
CA GLN A 689 -6.97 46.08 7.17
C GLN A 689 -6.57 47.32 7.99
N LYS A 690 -5.48 47.22 8.78
CA LYS A 690 -4.68 48.32 9.39
C LYS A 690 -3.35 47.72 9.90
N THR A 691 -2.20 47.89 9.23
CA THR A 691 -1.24 49.04 9.14
C THR A 691 0.02 48.86 10.01
N LEU A 692 1.16 49.29 9.46
CA LEU A 692 2.56 49.21 9.96
C LEU A 692 2.84 50.15 11.18
N PRO A 693 4.01 50.12 11.88
CA PRO A 693 5.37 49.76 11.41
C PRO A 693 6.27 48.93 12.37
N GLY A 694 7.57 48.78 12.03
CA GLY A 694 8.58 48.10 12.87
C GLY A 694 10.01 48.64 12.66
N LYS A 695 11.02 48.11 13.38
CA LYS A 695 12.45 48.50 13.22
C LYS A 695 13.46 47.49 13.82
N LYS A 696 14.51 47.21 13.05
CA LYS A 696 15.94 46.97 13.39
C LYS A 696 16.39 45.84 14.36
N SER A 697 17.57 45.30 14.01
CA SER A 697 18.37 44.30 14.74
C SER A 697 19.18 44.90 15.91
N LYS A 698 19.55 44.06 16.90
CA LYS A 698 20.85 44.15 17.58
C LYS A 698 21.34 42.81 18.17
N THR A 699 22.66 42.65 18.23
CA THR A 699 23.42 41.52 18.81
C THR A 699 23.89 41.88 20.22
N ILE A 700 24.17 40.89 21.10
CA ILE A 700 25.25 40.96 22.11
C ILE A 700 25.62 39.54 22.64
N LYS A 701 26.79 39.39 23.28
CA LYS A 701 27.36 38.15 23.86
C LYS A 701 27.86 38.38 25.29
N LEU A 702 27.99 37.33 26.11
CA LEU A 702 29.10 37.08 27.05
C LEU A 702 29.10 35.56 27.38
N LYS A 703 30.18 34.74 27.21
CA LYS A 703 31.53 34.67 27.83
C LYS A 703 31.49 34.19 29.30
N SER A 704 31.96 32.97 29.66
CA SER A 704 33.35 32.41 29.78
C SER A 704 33.94 32.64 31.18
N THR A 705 34.60 31.68 31.86
CA THR A 705 35.98 31.17 31.62
C THR A 705 36.21 29.72 32.16
N THR A 706 37.00 28.82 31.55
CA THR A 706 38.49 28.59 31.66
C THR A 706 38.93 28.07 33.06
N THR A 707 39.66 26.95 33.26
CA THR A 707 41.09 26.67 32.91
C THR A 707 41.50 25.16 32.74
N LYS A 708 42.80 24.92 32.46
CA LYS A 708 43.62 23.67 32.35
C LYS A 708 45.06 24.00 32.85
N PRO A 709 46.10 23.10 32.93
CA PRO A 709 46.30 21.67 32.56
C PRO A 709 46.70 20.80 33.81
N LYS A 710 47.71 19.88 33.95
CA LYS A 710 48.84 19.37 33.12
C LYS A 710 49.44 18.01 33.63
N VAL A 711 49.63 17.06 32.70
CA VAL A 711 50.64 15.96 32.54
C VAL A 711 51.50 15.45 33.72
N THR A 712 51.50 14.10 33.93
CA THR A 712 52.71 13.25 34.16
C THR A 712 52.44 11.74 33.92
N ALA A 713 53.51 10.95 33.68
CA ALA A 713 53.59 9.47 33.66
C ALA A 713 55.07 9.06 33.96
N PRO A 714 55.41 7.84 34.47
CA PRO A 714 55.75 6.71 33.57
C PRO A 714 55.71 5.24 34.14
N ARG A 715 55.84 4.26 33.22
CA ARG A 715 56.51 2.92 33.28
C ARG A 715 56.25 1.86 34.39
N ALA A 716 55.87 0.64 33.92
CA ALA A 716 56.45 -0.72 34.11
C ALA A 716 56.71 -1.29 35.54
N ALA A 717 56.71 -2.61 35.82
CA ALA A 717 57.07 -3.78 34.97
C ALA A 717 56.27 -5.10 35.35
N PRO A 718 56.70 -6.37 35.10
CA PRO A 718 55.76 -7.45 34.67
C PRO A 718 55.58 -8.66 35.62
N LEU A 719 54.68 -9.60 35.27
CA LEU A 719 54.74 -11.01 35.73
C LEU A 719 54.05 -12.02 34.76
N GLN A 720 54.36 -13.32 34.94
CA GLN A 720 54.10 -14.45 34.04
C GLN A 720 52.64 -14.76 33.65
N SER A 721 52.51 -15.32 32.44
CA SER A 721 51.38 -16.13 31.98
C SER A 721 51.28 -17.48 32.72
N ILE A 722 50.05 -17.90 33.08
CA ILE A 722 49.73 -19.29 33.43
C ILE A 722 48.71 -19.82 32.43
N LEU A 723 49.06 -20.84 31.66
CA LEU A 723 48.12 -21.54 30.79
C LEU A 723 47.07 -22.24 31.66
N THR A 724 45.80 -21.85 31.52
CA THR A 724 44.67 -22.65 32.01
C THR A 724 43.82 -23.08 30.83
N GLN A 725 43.59 -24.38 30.71
CA GLN A 725 42.65 -24.91 29.72
C GLN A 725 41.24 -24.40 30.04
N VAL A 726 40.64 -23.71 29.07
CA VAL A 726 39.23 -23.31 29.12
C VAL A 726 38.40 -24.58 29.02
N VAL A 727 37.50 -24.79 29.98
CA VAL A 727 36.61 -25.95 30.01
C VAL A 727 35.20 -25.47 30.29
N GLN A 728 34.24 -26.02 29.56
CA GLN A 728 32.82 -25.72 29.68
C GLN A 728 32.10 -26.84 30.45
N ILE A 729 31.23 -26.43 31.37
CA ILE A 729 30.57 -27.28 32.36
C ILE A 729 29.10 -26.89 32.42
N GLN A 730 28.19 -27.83 32.22
CA GLN A 730 26.76 -27.62 32.49
C GLN A 730 26.49 -27.84 33.99
N VAL A 731 25.57 -27.06 34.56
CA VAL A 731 24.99 -27.35 35.87
C VAL A 731 23.68 -28.09 35.68
N VAL A 732 23.59 -29.27 36.30
CA VAL A 732 22.41 -30.14 36.32
C VAL A 732 21.77 -30.08 37.71
N ASN A 733 20.45 -30.31 37.78
CA ASN A 733 19.62 -30.26 38.99
C ASN A 733 20.34 -30.70 40.28
N LYS A 734 20.21 -29.88 41.34
CA LYS A 734 20.95 -29.97 42.61
C LYS A 734 22.47 -29.76 42.51
N GLY A 735 22.92 -28.90 41.57
CA GLY A 735 24.29 -28.41 41.52
C GLY A 735 25.34 -29.44 41.05
N ARG A 736 24.92 -30.48 40.32
CA ARG A 736 25.85 -31.46 39.74
C ARG A 736 26.53 -30.87 38.50
N PHE A 737 27.84 -31.01 38.41
CA PHE A 737 28.65 -30.45 37.33
C PHE A 737 28.95 -31.52 36.28
N GLN A 738 28.54 -31.28 35.03
CA GLN A 738 28.84 -32.15 33.89
C GLN A 738 29.78 -31.42 32.92
N ARG A 739 30.98 -31.98 32.66
CA ARG A 739 31.84 -31.48 31.57
C ARG A 739 31.11 -31.71 30.25
N VAL A 740 30.98 -30.66 29.44
CA VAL A 740 30.21 -30.70 28.19
C VAL A 740 31.11 -31.13 27.03
N GLY A 741 30.59 -31.95 26.12
CA GLY A 741 31.24 -32.27 24.84
C GLY A 741 30.89 -31.26 23.75
N GLU A 742 31.13 -31.62 22.47
CA GLU A 742 30.72 -30.76 21.33
C GLU A 742 29.21 -30.54 21.23
N THR A 743 28.41 -31.44 21.79
CA THR A 743 26.95 -31.44 21.68
C THR A 743 26.30 -31.79 23.02
N ILE A 744 25.13 -31.22 23.27
CA ILE A 744 24.28 -31.60 24.40
C ILE A 744 22.81 -31.40 24.04
N SER A 745 21.91 -32.13 24.70
CA SER A 745 20.46 -32.00 24.52
C SER A 745 19.77 -31.69 25.83
N VAL A 746 18.92 -30.66 25.85
CA VAL A 746 18.14 -30.22 27.00
C VAL A 746 16.68 -30.13 26.54
N ARG A 747 15.72 -30.72 27.25
CA ARG A 747 14.30 -30.64 26.84
C ARG A 747 13.79 -29.20 26.90
N SER A 748 12.90 -28.82 25.98
CA SER A 748 12.18 -27.54 26.06
C SER A 748 11.44 -27.39 27.41
N GLY A 749 11.22 -26.13 27.83
CA GLY A 749 10.69 -25.74 29.13
C GLY A 749 11.72 -25.70 30.28
N HIS A 750 12.89 -26.35 30.14
CA HIS A 750 13.93 -26.34 31.19
C HIS A 750 14.87 -25.13 31.10
N THR A 751 15.65 -24.91 32.16
CA THR A 751 16.72 -23.90 32.20
C THR A 751 18.05 -24.53 31.75
N LEU A 752 18.75 -23.87 30.83
CA LEU A 752 20.14 -24.17 30.48
C LEU A 752 21.07 -23.31 31.36
N GLU A 753 21.97 -23.92 32.12
CA GLU A 753 23.09 -23.21 32.77
C GLU A 753 24.43 -23.78 32.30
N LEU A 754 25.25 -22.91 31.70
CA LEU A 754 26.59 -23.21 31.19
C LEU A 754 27.63 -22.34 31.92
N ARG A 755 28.69 -22.96 32.44
CA ARG A 755 29.84 -22.29 33.07
C ARG A 755 31.09 -22.51 32.22
N CYS A 756 31.87 -21.46 32.02
CA CYS A 756 33.11 -21.48 31.25
C CYS A 756 34.26 -20.92 32.09
N ARG A 757 35.32 -21.72 32.30
CA ARG A 757 36.47 -21.34 33.14
C ARG A 757 37.41 -20.37 32.42
N GLY A 758 37.58 -19.16 32.98
CA GLY A 758 38.51 -18.15 32.47
C GLY A 758 38.35 -16.77 33.15
N LYS A 759 39.34 -15.89 32.95
CA LYS A 759 39.39 -14.50 33.44
C LYS A 759 39.90 -13.56 32.33
N PRO A 760 39.07 -12.63 31.80
CA PRO A 760 37.63 -12.72 31.64
C PRO A 760 37.24 -13.67 30.49
N VAL A 761 35.95 -13.95 30.32
CA VAL A 761 35.42 -14.64 29.14
C VAL A 761 34.25 -13.87 28.53
N GLN A 762 34.05 -14.00 27.22
CA GLN A 762 32.90 -13.45 26.51
C GLN A 762 32.14 -14.57 25.81
N TRP A 763 30.83 -14.63 26.03
CA TRP A 763 29.94 -15.56 25.33
C TRP A 763 29.51 -15.03 23.95
N SER A 764 29.05 -15.94 23.11
CA SER A 764 28.24 -15.68 21.91
C SER A 764 27.21 -16.79 21.79
N VAL A 765 26.01 -16.45 21.34
CA VAL A 765 24.83 -17.31 21.31
C VAL A 765 24.19 -17.25 19.91
N PRO A 766 23.19 -18.09 19.59
CA PRO A 766 22.41 -17.92 18.36
C PRO A 766 21.87 -16.48 18.23
N PRO A 767 21.94 -15.81 17.06
CA PRO A 767 21.67 -14.37 16.95
C PRO A 767 20.30 -13.92 17.48
N TYR A 768 19.28 -14.77 17.36
CA TYR A 768 17.94 -14.56 17.92
C TYR A 768 17.95 -14.28 19.44
N LEU A 769 18.89 -14.89 20.17
CA LEU A 769 19.09 -14.68 21.61
C LEU A 769 19.99 -13.48 21.95
N GLU A 770 20.68 -12.88 20.97
CA GLU A 770 21.36 -11.59 21.15
C GLU A 770 20.40 -10.40 20.95
N GLU A 771 19.27 -10.61 20.27
CA GLU A 771 18.19 -9.61 20.08
C GLU A 771 17.05 -9.71 21.13
N ASP A 772 17.01 -10.77 21.96
CA ASP A 772 15.98 -10.96 23.00
C ASP A 772 16.06 -9.85 24.08
N HIS A 773 14.92 -9.25 24.40
CA HIS A 773 14.77 -8.20 25.42
C HIS A 773 13.94 -8.65 26.63
N GLU A 774 13.46 -9.90 26.67
CA GLU A 774 12.65 -10.45 27.78
C GLU A 774 13.49 -10.80 29.03
N GLY A 775 14.82 -10.73 28.94
CA GLY A 775 15.72 -11.07 30.06
C GLY A 775 15.85 -12.56 30.36
N ARG A 776 15.36 -13.42 29.45
CA ARG A 776 15.47 -14.89 29.53
C ARG A 776 16.93 -15.35 29.52
N LEU A 777 17.78 -14.67 28.75
CA LEU A 777 19.23 -14.86 28.74
C LEU A 777 19.91 -13.96 29.78
N LYS A 778 20.70 -14.55 30.67
CA LYS A 778 21.50 -13.86 31.69
C LYS A 778 22.95 -14.35 31.65
N ILE A 779 23.88 -13.44 31.40
CA ILE A 779 25.33 -13.71 31.42
C ILE A 779 25.95 -13.00 32.63
N VAL A 780 26.72 -13.73 33.43
CA VAL A 780 27.37 -13.22 34.65
C VAL A 780 28.85 -13.64 34.65
N GLN A 781 29.75 -12.67 34.60
CA GLN A 781 31.17 -12.92 34.81
C GLN A 781 31.45 -13.01 36.32
N HIS A 782 31.77 -14.21 36.80
CA HIS A 782 32.32 -14.40 38.15
C HIS A 782 33.85 -14.33 38.12
N GLU A 783 34.43 -14.29 39.31
CA GLU A 783 35.86 -14.02 39.48
C GLU A 783 36.78 -15.03 38.77
N LYS A 784 36.37 -16.30 38.58
CA LYS A 784 37.19 -17.37 37.97
C LYS A 784 36.54 -18.08 36.76
N TYR A 785 35.32 -17.68 36.39
CA TYR A 785 34.52 -18.29 35.33
C TYR A 785 33.39 -17.36 34.89
N GLY A 786 32.97 -17.43 33.63
CA GLY A 786 31.71 -16.85 33.17
C GLY A 786 30.57 -17.87 33.29
N VAL A 787 29.38 -17.41 33.66
CA VAL A 787 28.13 -18.20 33.65
C VAL A 787 27.19 -17.62 32.61
N LEU A 788 26.52 -18.49 31.86
CA LEU A 788 25.40 -18.19 30.98
C LEU A 788 24.21 -19.01 31.48
N THR A 789 23.09 -18.35 31.73
CA THR A 789 21.82 -18.95 32.12
C THR A 789 20.75 -18.54 31.11
N LEU A 790 20.01 -19.51 30.57
CA LEU A 790 18.86 -19.27 29.69
C LEU A 790 17.64 -20.00 30.28
N VAL A 791 16.65 -19.24 30.73
CA VAL A 791 15.42 -19.77 31.35
C VAL A 791 14.29 -19.93 30.33
N ASN A 792 13.40 -20.91 30.57
CA ASN A 792 12.26 -21.22 29.71
C ASN A 792 12.68 -21.44 28.23
N THR A 793 13.44 -22.50 28.00
CA THR A 793 14.01 -22.82 26.67
C THR A 793 12.97 -23.44 25.73
N THR A 794 13.19 -23.29 24.42
CA THR A 794 12.26 -23.64 23.35
C THR A 794 13.04 -24.27 22.18
N GLY A 795 12.35 -24.93 21.24
CA GLY A 795 12.99 -25.49 20.05
C GLY A 795 13.78 -24.45 19.23
N ALA A 796 13.32 -23.19 19.24
CA ALA A 796 13.96 -22.03 18.59
C ALA A 796 15.34 -21.68 19.17
N ASP A 797 15.61 -22.02 20.44
CA ASP A 797 16.88 -21.72 21.11
C ASP A 797 18.01 -22.69 20.71
N THR A 798 17.73 -23.66 19.82
CA THR A 798 18.68 -24.67 19.32
C THR A 798 19.79 -24.01 18.49
N GLY A 799 21.05 -24.26 18.84
CA GLY A 799 22.17 -23.71 18.10
C GLY A 799 23.52 -23.76 18.82
N GLU A 800 24.49 -22.99 18.31
CA GLU A 800 25.87 -23.00 18.81
C GLU A 800 26.10 -21.92 19.88
N PHE A 801 26.49 -22.35 21.08
CA PHE A 801 26.88 -21.49 22.20
C PHE A 801 28.42 -21.54 22.32
N THR A 802 29.08 -20.41 22.11
CA THR A 802 30.56 -20.30 22.16
C THR A 802 31.01 -19.47 23.35
N CYS A 803 31.99 -19.97 24.11
CA CYS A 803 32.75 -19.20 25.08
C CYS A 803 34.13 -18.82 24.51
N PHE A 804 34.43 -17.53 24.45
CA PHE A 804 35.74 -16.99 24.10
C PHE A 804 36.51 -16.57 25.36
N PRO A 805 37.73 -17.08 25.61
CA PRO A 805 38.64 -16.40 26.52
C PRO A 805 39.03 -15.03 25.95
N MET A 806 39.16 -14.04 26.82
CA MET A 806 39.55 -12.69 26.46
C MET A 806 41.00 -12.44 26.86
N PHE A 807 41.83 -12.00 25.90
CA PHE A 807 43.15 -11.44 26.18
C PHE A 807 43.00 -9.92 26.31
N CYS A 808 43.32 -9.37 27.47
CA CYS A 808 43.22 -7.93 27.75
C CYS A 808 44.61 -7.34 27.96
N GLU A 809 44.89 -6.25 27.24
CA GLU A 809 46.13 -5.47 27.36
C GLU A 809 45.73 -4.04 27.77
N ASP A 810 46.09 -3.66 29.00
CA ASP A 810 45.57 -2.52 29.76
C ASP A 810 44.03 -2.41 29.80
N THR A 811 43.43 -1.84 28.75
CA THR A 811 41.98 -1.60 28.62
C THR A 811 41.36 -2.15 27.33
N ASP A 812 42.18 -2.72 26.44
CA ASP A 812 41.72 -3.26 25.14
C ASP A 812 41.67 -4.79 25.21
N CYS A 813 40.46 -5.34 25.29
CA CYS A 813 40.20 -6.77 25.43
C CYS A 813 39.78 -7.40 24.09
N ARG A 814 40.57 -8.36 23.59
CA ARG A 814 40.32 -9.11 22.35
C ARG A 814 39.92 -10.57 22.62
N LYS A 815 39.00 -11.11 21.81
CA LYS A 815 38.63 -12.53 21.81
C LYS A 815 39.78 -13.39 21.28
N GLU A 816 40.20 -14.41 22.02
CA GLU A 816 41.16 -15.40 21.53
C GLU A 816 40.43 -16.59 20.87
N TYR A 817 40.15 -16.45 19.57
CA TYR A 817 39.37 -17.41 18.78
C TYR A 817 39.96 -18.84 18.75
N SER A 818 41.28 -18.98 18.86
CA SER A 818 41.99 -20.27 18.87
C SER A 818 41.77 -21.09 20.14
N LYS A 819 41.38 -20.46 21.25
CA LYS A 819 41.06 -21.10 22.53
C LYS A 819 39.55 -21.08 22.85
N ALA A 820 38.71 -20.78 21.86
CA ALA A 820 37.26 -20.72 22.03
C ALA A 820 36.66 -22.13 22.23
N VAL A 821 35.85 -22.30 23.27
CA VAL A 821 35.12 -23.55 23.53
C VAL A 821 33.70 -23.43 22.98
N LYS A 822 33.27 -24.44 22.24
CA LYS A 822 32.01 -24.46 21.47
C LYS A 822 31.18 -25.66 21.88
N VAL A 823 29.88 -25.43 22.14
CA VAL A 823 28.89 -26.50 22.25
C VAL A 823 27.69 -26.20 21.36
N PHE A 824 27.19 -27.19 20.64
CA PHE A 824 25.88 -27.12 20.00
C PHE A 824 24.83 -27.68 20.97
N VAL A 825 23.88 -26.83 21.38
CA VAL A 825 22.78 -27.22 22.26
C VAL A 825 21.55 -27.51 21.41
N PHE A 826 21.06 -28.75 21.51
CA PHE A 826 19.76 -29.15 20.99
C PHE A 826 18.69 -28.92 22.05
N PHE A 827 17.54 -28.37 21.64
CA PHE A 827 16.34 -28.30 22.46
C PHE A 827 15.21 -29.15 21.86
N PRO A 828 15.18 -30.48 22.08
CA PRO A 828 14.18 -31.35 21.48
C PRO A 828 12.79 -31.02 22.00
N ASP A 829 11.88 -30.71 21.09
CA ASP A 829 10.48 -30.48 21.37
C ASP A 829 9.62 -31.67 20.88
N PRO A 830 8.62 -32.14 21.65
CA PRO A 830 7.77 -33.26 21.24
C PRO A 830 6.79 -32.91 20.11
N HIS A 831 6.63 -31.64 19.74
CA HIS A 831 5.69 -31.19 18.71
C HIS A 831 6.36 -30.57 17.47
N GLU A 832 7.62 -30.12 17.58
CA GLU A 832 8.37 -29.50 16.47
C GLU A 832 9.75 -30.17 16.26
N LEU A 833 9.93 -30.82 15.11
CA LEU A 833 11.20 -31.47 14.72
C LEU A 833 12.20 -30.52 14.08
N PHE A 834 11.74 -29.45 13.42
CA PHE A 834 12.58 -28.42 12.82
C PHE A 834 12.70 -27.20 13.74
N VAL A 835 13.86 -26.53 13.71
CA VAL A 835 14.03 -25.24 14.39
C VAL A 835 13.16 -24.20 13.65
N PRO A 836 12.21 -23.51 14.32
CA PRO A 836 11.29 -22.60 13.65
C PRO A 836 12.01 -21.35 13.12
N SER A 837 11.58 -20.85 11.96
CA SER A 837 12.15 -19.66 11.32
C SER A 837 11.06 -18.67 10.89
N SER A 838 11.37 -17.37 10.96
CA SER A 838 10.46 -16.28 10.60
C SER A 838 10.24 -16.08 9.09
N GLU A 839 11.04 -16.72 8.24
CA GLU A 839 10.97 -16.64 6.78
C GLU A 839 10.47 -17.95 6.16
N TYR A 840 9.38 -17.90 5.40
CA TYR A 840 8.83 -19.06 4.69
C TYR A 840 9.60 -19.44 3.41
N TYR A 841 10.34 -18.49 2.82
CA TYR A 841 11.09 -18.69 1.57
C TYR A 841 12.51 -18.14 1.71
N GLU A 842 13.51 -18.94 1.35
CA GLU A 842 14.92 -18.51 1.28
C GLU A 842 15.45 -18.64 -0.15
N VAL A 843 16.07 -17.57 -0.67
CA VAL A 843 16.61 -17.52 -2.04
C VAL A 843 18.10 -17.85 -2.02
N ILE A 844 18.44 -19.10 -2.27
CA ILE A 844 19.81 -19.60 -2.19
C ILE A 844 20.47 -19.48 -3.57
N GLN A 845 21.47 -18.60 -3.68
CA GLN A 845 22.27 -18.43 -4.89
C GLN A 845 23.51 -19.33 -4.84
N LEU A 846 23.45 -20.43 -5.59
CA LEU A 846 24.58 -21.34 -5.79
C LEU A 846 25.69 -20.63 -6.58
N ARG A 847 26.88 -20.58 -5.97
CA ARG A 847 28.13 -20.16 -6.60
C ARG A 847 28.90 -21.40 -7.05
N THR A 848 29.43 -21.40 -8.28
CA THR A 848 30.36 -22.44 -8.71
C THR A 848 31.58 -22.50 -7.78
N ASN A 849 32.04 -23.71 -7.46
CA ASN A 849 33.22 -24.00 -6.63
C ASN A 849 33.13 -23.64 -5.13
N TRP A 850 31.98 -23.21 -4.61
CA TRP A 850 31.78 -22.99 -3.16
C TRP A 850 30.73 -23.95 -2.57
N PRO A 851 31.03 -24.66 -1.47
CA PRO A 851 30.05 -25.51 -0.80
C PRO A 851 28.93 -24.66 -0.22
N THR A 852 27.67 -25.00 -0.52
CA THR A 852 26.50 -24.22 -0.10
C THR A 852 25.65 -25.01 0.89
N VAL A 853 25.29 -24.40 2.02
CA VAL A 853 24.47 -25.02 3.07
C VAL A 853 22.99 -24.70 2.86
N LEU A 854 22.15 -25.72 2.98
CA LEU A 854 20.69 -25.63 3.01
C LEU A 854 20.25 -25.72 4.49
N PRO A 855 19.71 -24.66 5.11
CA PRO A 855 19.55 -24.56 6.57
C PRO A 855 18.35 -25.35 7.13
N CYS A 856 18.41 -26.67 7.02
CA CYS A 856 17.43 -27.60 7.59
C CYS A 856 17.91 -28.13 8.95
N GLN A 857 17.89 -27.27 9.96
CA GLN A 857 18.29 -27.61 11.33
C GLN A 857 17.13 -28.24 12.11
N VAL A 858 17.43 -29.25 12.93
CA VAL A 858 16.45 -30.00 13.71
C VAL A 858 16.64 -29.82 15.21
N THR A 859 15.52 -29.83 15.95
CA THR A 859 15.48 -29.70 17.42
C THR A 859 16.04 -30.95 18.13
N SER A 860 15.92 -32.12 17.49
CA SER A 860 16.31 -33.42 18.04
C SER A 860 17.42 -34.08 17.20
N PRO A 861 18.55 -34.48 17.80
CA PRO A 861 19.68 -35.06 17.05
C PRO A 861 19.44 -36.48 16.55
N GLY A 862 18.37 -37.15 16.99
CA GLY A 862 17.96 -38.47 16.50
C GLY A 862 16.98 -38.45 15.33
N ALA A 863 16.59 -37.27 14.83
CA ALA A 863 15.65 -37.15 13.71
C ALA A 863 16.32 -37.53 12.38
N ASN A 864 15.68 -38.43 11.63
CA ASN A 864 16.09 -38.74 10.26
C ASN A 864 15.52 -37.66 9.32
N VAL A 865 16.39 -37.00 8.54
CA VAL A 865 16.04 -35.86 7.69
C VAL A 865 16.36 -36.15 6.24
N THR A 866 15.39 -35.90 5.38
CA THR A 866 15.42 -36.13 3.92
C THR A 866 15.17 -34.81 3.18
N LEU A 867 15.71 -34.67 1.97
CA LEU A 867 15.59 -33.47 1.13
C LEU A 867 14.65 -33.80 -0.04
N HIS A 868 13.64 -32.97 -0.27
CA HIS A 868 12.60 -33.20 -1.28
C HIS A 868 12.49 -32.01 -2.23
N ARG A 869 12.18 -32.30 -3.50
CA ARG A 869 11.91 -31.31 -4.55
C ARG A 869 10.41 -31.28 -4.85
N GLU A 870 9.87 -30.11 -5.16
CA GLU A 870 8.43 -29.98 -5.49
C GLU A 870 8.13 -30.30 -6.97
N TYR A 871 8.98 -29.84 -7.90
CA TYR A 871 8.81 -30.05 -9.35
C TYR A 871 10.10 -30.58 -10.02
N PRO A 872 10.09 -31.82 -10.56
CA PRO A 872 9.11 -32.88 -10.28
C PRO A 872 9.15 -33.30 -8.80
N PRO A 873 8.07 -33.88 -8.26
CA PRO A 873 8.04 -34.37 -6.88
C PRO A 873 8.96 -35.58 -6.73
N SER A 874 10.11 -35.39 -6.09
CA SER A 874 11.12 -36.44 -5.90
C SER A 874 11.97 -36.18 -4.65
N GLU A 875 12.30 -37.24 -3.93
CA GLU A 875 13.37 -37.20 -2.93
C GLU A 875 14.72 -37.01 -3.63
N VAL A 876 15.55 -36.12 -3.09
CA VAL A 876 16.88 -35.79 -3.62
C VAL A 876 17.91 -36.70 -2.95
N PRO A 877 18.71 -37.47 -3.69
CA PRO A 877 19.68 -38.39 -3.10
C PRO A 877 20.76 -37.65 -2.28
N VAL A 878 21.19 -38.26 -1.18
CA VAL A 878 22.12 -37.68 -0.21
C VAL A 878 23.31 -38.63 -0.03
N ASP A 879 24.03 -38.86 -1.13
CA ASP A 879 25.08 -39.88 -1.25
C ASP A 879 26.39 -39.53 -0.49
N GLY A 880 26.37 -38.52 0.37
CA GLY A 880 27.50 -38.00 1.16
C GLY A 880 28.57 -37.26 0.34
N SER A 881 28.66 -37.52 -0.96
CA SER A 881 29.71 -37.04 -1.87
C SER A 881 29.36 -35.72 -2.57
N GLU A 882 28.17 -35.63 -3.17
CA GLU A 882 27.67 -34.38 -3.78
C GLU A 882 26.83 -33.55 -2.81
N ILE A 883 25.98 -34.21 -2.02
CA ILE A 883 25.21 -33.63 -0.91
C ILE A 883 25.43 -34.48 0.34
N SER A 884 25.78 -33.85 1.46
CA SER A 884 25.85 -34.50 2.78
C SER A 884 24.91 -33.83 3.78
N PHE A 885 24.34 -34.56 4.72
CA PHE A 885 23.60 -34.01 5.85
C PHE A 885 24.48 -33.84 7.09
N ASN A 886 24.33 -32.73 7.82
CA ASN A 886 24.94 -32.54 9.13
C ASN A 886 23.93 -31.91 10.09
N VAL A 887 23.58 -32.64 11.16
CA VAL A 887 22.56 -32.24 12.15
C VAL A 887 22.78 -30.83 12.73
N LYS A 888 24.04 -30.38 12.86
CA LYS A 888 24.40 -29.05 13.38
C LYS A 888 24.28 -27.91 12.37
N LYS A 889 23.96 -28.19 11.09
CA LYS A 889 23.97 -27.20 9.99
C LYS A 889 22.83 -27.31 8.97
N GLY A 890 22.30 -28.51 8.73
CA GLY A 890 21.45 -28.85 7.59
C GLY A 890 22.20 -29.62 6.51
N PHE A 891 21.71 -29.59 5.26
CA PHE A 891 22.39 -30.22 4.14
C PHE A 891 23.51 -29.32 3.60
N THR A 892 24.57 -29.91 3.06
CA THR A 892 25.66 -29.19 2.38
C THR A 892 25.85 -29.75 0.98
N ILE A 893 25.61 -28.93 -0.03
CA ILE A 893 25.94 -29.20 -1.43
C ILE A 893 27.42 -28.89 -1.62
N HIS A 894 28.27 -29.92 -1.76
CA HIS A 894 29.73 -29.75 -1.84
C HIS A 894 30.19 -29.18 -3.18
N ARG A 895 29.52 -29.54 -4.27
CA ARG A 895 29.79 -29.04 -5.62
C ARG A 895 28.48 -28.62 -6.30
N PRO A 896 28.13 -27.32 -6.28
CA PRO A 896 26.93 -26.85 -6.96
C PRO A 896 26.94 -27.10 -8.47
N ARG A 897 25.88 -27.75 -8.98
CA ARG A 897 25.65 -28.07 -10.40
C ARG A 897 24.29 -27.53 -10.86
N PRO A 898 24.05 -27.35 -12.19
CA PRO A 898 22.77 -26.86 -12.71
C PRO A 898 21.53 -27.61 -12.19
N HIS A 899 21.62 -28.94 -12.08
CA HIS A 899 20.49 -29.80 -11.72
C HIS A 899 20.05 -29.69 -10.24
N HIS A 900 20.81 -28.99 -9.39
CA HIS A 900 20.39 -28.64 -8.03
C HIS A 900 19.41 -27.46 -7.99
N ALA A 901 19.28 -26.68 -9.08
CA ALA A 901 18.34 -25.57 -9.15
C ALA A 901 16.86 -26.02 -9.00
N GLY A 902 16.01 -25.11 -8.53
CA GLY A 902 14.58 -25.35 -8.32
C GLY A 902 14.17 -25.18 -6.86
N GLU A 903 12.94 -25.61 -6.56
CA GLU A 903 12.31 -25.47 -5.24
C GLU A 903 12.44 -26.77 -4.45
N VAL A 904 13.08 -26.66 -3.27
CA VAL A 904 13.31 -27.81 -2.37
C VAL A 904 12.94 -27.48 -0.92
N TYR A 905 12.52 -28.50 -0.19
CA TYR A 905 12.14 -28.44 1.22
C TYR A 905 12.64 -29.70 1.94
N CYS A 906 12.74 -29.65 3.26
CA CYS A 906 13.22 -30.78 4.06
C CYS A 906 12.07 -31.48 4.79
N VAL A 907 12.21 -32.79 5.01
CA VAL A 907 11.24 -33.61 5.74
C VAL A 907 11.96 -34.39 6.82
N ALA A 908 11.60 -34.14 8.08
CA ALA A 908 12.14 -34.81 9.25
C ALA A 908 11.18 -35.90 9.76
N SER A 909 11.74 -36.95 10.35
CA SER A 909 11.01 -38.06 10.96
C SER A 909 11.70 -38.55 12.23
N LEU A 910 10.92 -38.81 13.27
CA LEU A 910 11.38 -39.29 14.58
C LEU A 910 10.29 -40.16 15.21
N GLY A 911 10.51 -41.49 15.22
CA GLY A 911 9.46 -42.44 15.56
C GLY A 911 8.24 -42.28 14.64
N ASN A 912 7.06 -42.14 15.23
CA ASN A 912 5.81 -41.97 14.47
C ASN A 912 5.56 -40.52 14.00
N LEU A 913 6.36 -39.53 14.43
CA LEU A 913 6.20 -38.14 14.02
C LEU A 913 6.97 -37.89 12.72
N ARG A 914 6.28 -37.45 11.67
CA ARG A 914 6.86 -36.99 10.39
C ARG A 914 6.37 -35.58 10.10
N GLN A 915 7.30 -34.66 9.83
CA GLN A 915 7.02 -33.24 9.62
C GLN A 915 7.79 -32.71 8.41
N SER A 916 7.14 -31.89 7.58
CA SER A 916 7.80 -31.08 6.55
C SER A 916 8.24 -29.73 7.12
N SER A 917 9.38 -29.22 6.67
CA SER A 917 9.81 -27.85 6.91
C SER A 917 8.75 -26.86 6.40
N ILE A 918 8.49 -25.81 7.18
CA ILE A 918 7.70 -24.66 6.73
C ILE A 918 8.51 -23.69 5.86
N LYS A 919 9.85 -23.82 5.87
CA LYS A 919 10.78 -23.03 5.04
C LYS A 919 11.08 -23.79 3.74
N TYR A 920 10.71 -23.15 2.63
CA TYR A 920 11.03 -23.55 1.26
C TYR A 920 12.32 -22.84 0.81
N MET A 921 13.16 -23.53 0.05
CA MET A 921 14.43 -23.01 -0.44
C MET A 921 14.39 -22.98 -1.97
N LEU A 922 14.44 -21.78 -2.53
CA LEU A 922 14.42 -21.55 -3.97
C LEU A 922 15.85 -21.37 -4.46
N ILE A 923 16.39 -22.46 -5.03
CA ILE A 923 17.79 -22.59 -5.42
C ILE A 923 17.98 -22.05 -6.84
N TYR A 924 18.74 -20.97 -6.97
CA TYR A 924 19.18 -20.41 -8.25
C TYR A 924 20.67 -20.69 -8.48
N VAL A 925 21.04 -21.09 -9.70
CA VAL A 925 22.44 -21.18 -10.12
C VAL A 925 22.76 -20.01 -11.04
N ASN A 926 23.62 -19.09 -10.58
CA ASN A 926 24.18 -18.06 -11.46
C ASN A 926 25.39 -18.66 -12.19
N TYR A 927 25.18 -19.10 -13.44
CA TYR A 927 26.27 -19.43 -14.35
C TYR A 927 26.80 -18.15 -15.01
N PRO A 928 28.14 -18.00 -15.17
CA PRO A 928 28.71 -16.93 -15.99
C PRO A 928 28.23 -17.10 -17.43
N ARG A 929 27.57 -16.08 -17.98
CA ARG A 929 26.71 -16.23 -19.17
C ARG A 929 27.45 -16.45 -20.50
N ALA A 930 28.78 -16.51 -20.48
CA ALA A 930 29.63 -16.75 -21.65
C ALA A 930 31.05 -17.20 -21.24
N PRO A 931 31.81 -17.85 -22.15
CA PRO A 931 33.27 -17.95 -22.05
C PRO A 931 33.93 -16.56 -22.13
N PRO A 932 35.06 -16.35 -21.43
CA PRO A 932 35.66 -15.04 -21.18
C PRO A 932 36.13 -14.38 -22.48
N ALA A 933 36.15 -13.04 -22.52
CA ALA A 933 36.66 -12.29 -23.67
C ALA A 933 37.99 -11.61 -23.31
N PRO A 934 39.15 -12.20 -23.68
CA PRO A 934 40.44 -11.52 -23.52
C PRO A 934 40.60 -10.38 -24.53
N VAL A 935 41.28 -9.32 -24.10
CA VAL A 935 41.72 -8.20 -24.93
C VAL A 935 43.21 -7.98 -24.69
N VAL A 936 44.01 -8.10 -25.75
CA VAL A 936 45.48 -7.98 -25.70
C VAL A 936 45.94 -6.64 -26.27
N GLN A 937 46.88 -6.01 -25.59
CA GLN A 937 47.50 -4.74 -26.00
C GLN A 937 49.00 -4.76 -25.71
N ALA A 938 49.83 -4.53 -26.73
CA ALA A 938 51.27 -4.33 -26.58
C ALA A 938 51.59 -2.86 -26.22
N SER A 939 52.74 -2.62 -25.57
CA SER A 939 53.24 -1.27 -25.28
C SER A 939 53.58 -0.47 -26.54
N SER A 940 53.98 -1.16 -27.61
CA SER A 940 54.13 -0.61 -28.96
C SER A 940 53.87 -1.71 -30.00
N SER A 941 53.43 -1.32 -31.20
CA SER A 941 53.38 -2.21 -32.37
C SER A 941 54.76 -2.44 -33.02
N SER A 942 55.75 -1.62 -32.66
CA SER A 942 57.13 -1.73 -33.14
C SER A 942 58.13 -1.31 -32.06
N VAL A 943 59.11 -2.16 -31.77
CA VAL A 943 60.12 -1.97 -30.70
C VAL A 943 61.52 -2.12 -31.31
N THR A 944 62.51 -1.35 -30.85
CA THR A 944 63.89 -1.48 -31.35
C THR A 944 64.70 -2.53 -30.59
N VAL A 945 65.70 -3.12 -31.25
CA VAL A 945 66.55 -4.15 -30.61
C VAL A 945 67.22 -3.63 -29.34
N GLY A 946 67.02 -4.35 -28.24
CA GLY A 946 67.50 -4.01 -26.90
C GLY A 946 66.64 -2.99 -26.13
N GLU A 947 65.38 -2.76 -26.52
CA GLU A 947 64.34 -2.16 -25.66
C GLU A 947 63.48 -3.28 -25.02
N ASN A 948 62.71 -2.97 -23.98
CA ASN A 948 61.84 -3.96 -23.31
C ASN A 948 60.39 -3.83 -23.80
N LEU A 949 59.78 -4.96 -24.14
CA LEU A 949 58.39 -5.06 -24.59
C LEU A 949 57.49 -5.54 -23.44
N ARG A 950 56.33 -4.89 -23.28
CA ARG A 950 55.27 -5.29 -22.35
C ARG A 950 54.01 -5.61 -23.15
N VAL A 951 53.52 -6.86 -23.07
CA VAL A 951 52.26 -7.28 -23.67
C VAL A 951 51.26 -7.56 -22.56
N THR A 952 50.12 -6.85 -22.58
CA THR A 952 49.12 -6.90 -21.50
C THR A 952 47.84 -7.52 -22.02
N CYS A 953 47.38 -8.60 -21.37
CA CYS A 953 46.08 -9.20 -21.58
C CYS A 953 45.13 -8.77 -20.46
N THR A 954 43.91 -8.40 -20.82
CA THR A 954 42.85 -8.04 -19.86
C THR A 954 41.58 -8.83 -20.14
N VAL A 955 40.94 -9.30 -19.07
CA VAL A 955 39.71 -10.08 -19.14
C VAL A 955 38.71 -9.48 -18.16
N MET A 956 37.54 -9.08 -18.66
CA MET A 956 36.42 -8.64 -17.84
C MET A 956 35.55 -9.84 -17.49
N GLY A 957 35.44 -10.16 -16.20
CA GLY A 957 34.69 -11.29 -15.67
C GLY A 957 33.66 -10.88 -14.62
N GLU A 958 32.79 -11.84 -14.27
CA GLU A 958 31.96 -11.75 -13.06
C GLU A 958 32.86 -11.94 -11.82
N ARG A 959 32.49 -11.28 -10.73
CA ARG A 959 33.27 -11.27 -9.48
C ARG A 959 33.34 -12.67 -8.86
N ASP A 960 34.48 -13.01 -8.26
CA ASP A 960 34.77 -14.30 -7.63
C ASP A 960 34.81 -15.52 -8.60
N VAL A 961 34.73 -15.29 -9.92
CA VAL A 961 34.89 -16.35 -10.96
C VAL A 961 36.36 -16.46 -11.36
N ALA A 962 36.97 -17.62 -11.11
CA ALA A 962 38.33 -17.91 -11.58
C ALA A 962 38.41 -17.91 -13.11
N ILE A 963 39.44 -17.26 -13.64
CA ILE A 963 39.78 -17.20 -15.07
C ILE A 963 41.26 -17.56 -15.15
N ASP A 964 41.57 -18.64 -15.86
CA ASP A 964 42.95 -19.03 -16.14
C ASP A 964 43.43 -18.30 -17.41
N ILE A 965 44.71 -17.92 -17.45
CA ILE A 965 45.32 -17.15 -18.54
C ILE A 965 46.66 -17.78 -18.93
N THR A 966 46.73 -18.23 -20.19
CA THR A 966 47.93 -18.80 -20.81
C THR A 966 48.42 -17.91 -21.95
N TRP A 967 49.72 -17.96 -22.24
CA TRP A 967 50.37 -17.15 -23.28
C TRP A 967 51.12 -18.02 -24.28
N GLU A 968 51.07 -17.62 -25.55
CA GLU A 968 51.94 -18.11 -26.62
C GLU A 968 52.71 -16.93 -27.21
N TYR A 969 54.03 -17.08 -27.41
CA TYR A 969 54.90 -16.00 -27.89
C TYR A 969 56.09 -16.53 -28.71
N PRO A 970 56.68 -15.74 -29.65
CA PRO A 970 57.69 -16.26 -30.59
C PRO A 970 58.92 -16.87 -29.92
N GLY A 971 59.48 -16.21 -28.90
CA GLY A 971 60.66 -16.68 -28.16
C GLY A 971 60.49 -17.99 -27.38
N GLN A 972 59.27 -18.48 -27.22
CA GLN A 972 58.95 -19.75 -26.53
C GLN A 972 59.57 -20.95 -27.25
N GLN A 973 59.64 -20.92 -28.59
CA GLN A 973 60.24 -21.97 -29.42
C GLN A 973 61.76 -22.11 -29.24
N ILE A 974 62.41 -21.13 -28.59
CA ILE A 974 63.85 -21.11 -28.31
C ILE A 974 64.10 -21.25 -26.79
N GLY A 975 63.10 -21.71 -26.02
CA GLY A 975 63.21 -21.97 -24.58
C GLY A 975 63.39 -20.71 -23.72
N ARG A 976 63.10 -19.51 -24.23
CA ARG A 976 63.23 -18.26 -23.47
C ARG A 976 62.14 -18.20 -22.39
N PRO A 977 62.47 -18.01 -21.10
CA PRO A 977 61.52 -18.15 -19.99
C PRO A 977 60.39 -17.11 -20.04
N GLN A 978 59.21 -17.52 -19.58
CA GLN A 978 58.02 -16.68 -19.49
C GLN A 978 58.03 -15.86 -18.19
N TYR A 979 58.03 -14.52 -18.31
CA TYR A 979 57.86 -13.62 -17.19
C TYR A 979 56.47 -12.97 -17.24
N THR A 980 55.54 -13.43 -16.41
CA THR A 980 54.20 -12.83 -16.26
C THR A 980 54.03 -12.12 -14.91
N GLN A 981 53.30 -11.01 -14.92
CA GLN A 981 52.77 -10.34 -13.73
C GLN A 981 51.25 -10.32 -13.80
N ASP A 982 50.60 -11.04 -12.90
CA ASP A 982 49.15 -11.21 -12.87
C ASP A 982 48.53 -10.41 -11.73
N SER A 983 47.37 -9.80 -12.00
CA SER A 983 46.63 -8.98 -11.04
C SER A 983 45.12 -9.09 -11.24
N VAL A 984 44.37 -9.04 -10.15
CA VAL A 984 42.90 -9.03 -10.17
C VAL A 984 42.42 -7.78 -9.47
N THR A 985 41.59 -6.98 -10.15
CA THR A 985 41.07 -5.73 -9.61
C THR A 985 39.53 -5.71 -9.66
N PRO A 986 38.84 -5.24 -8.60
CA PRO A 986 37.39 -5.16 -8.59
C PRO A 986 36.91 -4.01 -9.49
N ALA A 987 36.23 -4.35 -10.58
CA ALA A 987 35.87 -3.44 -11.66
C ALA A 987 34.36 -3.13 -11.69
N GLY A 988 33.78 -2.93 -10.51
CA GLY A 988 32.35 -2.66 -10.29
C GLY A 988 31.79 -3.39 -9.07
N THR A 989 30.46 -3.47 -8.98
CA THR A 989 29.77 -4.17 -7.88
C THR A 989 29.92 -5.70 -8.03
N ASN A 990 29.62 -6.22 -9.23
CA ASN A 990 29.56 -7.66 -9.52
C ASN A 990 30.58 -8.09 -10.59
N THR A 991 31.54 -7.22 -10.94
CA THR A 991 32.51 -7.40 -12.02
C THR A 991 33.94 -7.27 -11.52
N GLN A 992 34.84 -8.07 -12.07
CA GLN A 992 36.28 -8.00 -11.83
C GLN A 992 37.06 -7.96 -13.14
N GLN A 993 38.21 -7.31 -13.11
CA GLN A 993 39.15 -7.23 -14.22
C GLN A 993 40.40 -8.02 -13.82
N THR A 994 40.58 -9.18 -14.46
CA THR A 994 41.81 -9.95 -14.41
C THR A 994 42.76 -9.39 -15.47
N GLN A 995 43.99 -9.09 -15.11
CA GLN A 995 45.03 -8.59 -16.01
C GLN A 995 46.29 -9.43 -15.85
N SER A 996 46.76 -10.00 -16.95
CA SER A 996 48.06 -10.66 -17.07
C SER A 996 48.99 -9.80 -17.91
N VAL A 997 50.25 -9.70 -17.53
CA VAL A 997 51.26 -8.89 -18.22
C VAL A 997 52.48 -9.75 -18.53
N LEU A 998 52.68 -10.10 -19.80
CA LEU A 998 53.91 -10.70 -20.29
C LEU A 998 54.99 -9.63 -20.47
N LEU A 999 56.18 -9.88 -19.93
CA LEU A 999 57.36 -9.02 -20.03
C LEU A 999 58.43 -9.72 -20.89
N VAL A 1000 58.98 -9.00 -21.85
CA VAL A 1000 60.09 -9.43 -22.70
C VAL A 1000 61.19 -8.39 -22.60
N ASP A 1001 62.14 -8.64 -21.70
CA ASP A 1001 63.32 -7.79 -21.51
C ASP A 1001 64.37 -8.07 -22.59
N GLU A 1002 65.01 -7.01 -23.09
CA GLU A 1002 65.92 -7.03 -24.25
C GLU A 1002 65.33 -7.72 -25.49
N VAL A 1003 64.45 -7.02 -26.21
CA VAL A 1003 63.86 -7.50 -27.48
C VAL A 1003 64.95 -7.76 -28.54
N ARG A 1004 64.85 -8.92 -29.18
CA ARG A 1004 65.72 -9.46 -30.24
C ARG A 1004 64.88 -9.74 -31.48
N ASP A 1005 65.51 -9.93 -32.64
CA ASP A 1005 64.80 -10.20 -33.90
C ASP A 1005 63.91 -11.46 -33.84
N VAL A 1006 64.27 -12.43 -32.98
CA VAL A 1006 63.49 -13.66 -32.72
C VAL A 1006 62.21 -13.45 -31.90
N ASP A 1007 62.03 -12.28 -31.27
CA ASP A 1007 60.78 -11.93 -30.56
C ASP A 1007 59.73 -11.33 -31.52
N GLN A 1008 60.08 -11.11 -32.80
CA GLN A 1008 59.13 -10.62 -33.80
C GLN A 1008 58.04 -11.65 -34.09
N GLY A 1009 56.77 -11.23 -34.00
CA GLY A 1009 55.65 -12.06 -34.40
C GLY A 1009 54.38 -11.83 -33.57
N THR A 1010 53.57 -12.88 -33.52
CA THR A 1010 52.25 -12.84 -32.87
C THR A 1010 52.33 -13.34 -31.43
N TYR A 1011 51.78 -12.55 -30.52
CA TYR A 1011 51.60 -12.86 -29.11
C TYR A 1011 50.12 -13.16 -28.87
N THR A 1012 49.80 -14.37 -28.40
CA THR A 1012 48.43 -14.81 -28.11
C THR A 1012 48.23 -14.93 -26.62
N CYS A 1013 47.15 -14.35 -26.10
CA CYS A 1013 46.62 -14.62 -24.77
C CYS A 1013 45.38 -15.50 -24.90
N THR A 1014 45.34 -16.60 -24.16
CA THR A 1014 44.25 -17.56 -24.12
C THR A 1014 43.64 -17.54 -22.71
N ALA A 1015 42.36 -17.18 -22.60
CA ALA A 1015 41.62 -17.10 -21.34
C ALA A 1015 40.55 -18.20 -21.27
N GLN A 1016 40.48 -18.90 -20.13
CA GLN A 1016 39.62 -20.06 -19.92
C GLN A 1016 38.77 -19.95 -18.66
N ASN A 1017 37.51 -20.39 -18.74
CA ASN A 1017 36.66 -20.64 -17.58
C ASN A 1017 35.80 -21.92 -17.77
N LEU A 1018 34.91 -22.21 -16.83
CA LEU A 1018 34.01 -23.38 -16.84
C LEU A 1018 32.96 -23.39 -17.98
N GLN A 1019 32.97 -22.41 -18.89
CA GLN A 1019 32.11 -22.33 -20.08
C GLN A 1019 32.91 -22.35 -21.40
N GLY A 1020 34.22 -22.57 -21.32
CA GLY A 1020 35.11 -22.72 -22.45
C GLY A 1020 36.23 -21.67 -22.50
N THR A 1021 36.91 -21.66 -23.64
CA THR A 1021 38.15 -20.94 -23.86
C THR A 1021 38.01 -19.99 -25.04
N LYS A 1022 38.63 -18.81 -24.95
CA LYS A 1022 38.82 -17.90 -26.08
C LYS A 1022 40.22 -17.30 -26.04
N SER A 1023 40.72 -16.96 -27.22
CA SER A 1023 42.03 -16.35 -27.38
C SER A 1023 41.92 -15.00 -28.10
N ALA A 1024 42.86 -14.11 -27.83
CA ALA A 1024 43.05 -12.86 -28.55
C ALA A 1024 44.55 -12.63 -28.75
N SER A 1025 44.93 -12.04 -29.87
CA SER A 1025 46.34 -11.93 -30.27
C SER A 1025 46.70 -10.54 -30.76
N THR A 1026 47.98 -10.17 -30.63
CA THR A 1026 48.56 -8.95 -31.20
C THR A 1026 49.88 -9.27 -31.89
N ASN A 1027 50.30 -8.46 -32.86
CA ASN A 1027 51.52 -8.66 -33.63
C ASN A 1027 52.49 -7.50 -33.37
N VAL A 1028 53.76 -7.82 -33.09
CA VAL A 1028 54.82 -6.85 -32.78
C VAL A 1028 55.98 -7.01 -33.75
N LYS A 1029 56.39 -5.89 -34.37
CA LYS A 1029 57.57 -5.83 -35.24
C LYS A 1029 58.81 -5.42 -34.47
N VAL A 1030 59.96 -5.97 -34.86
CA VAL A 1030 61.26 -5.60 -34.29
C VAL A 1030 62.03 -4.74 -35.31
N ILE A 1031 62.62 -3.64 -34.85
CA ILE A 1031 63.36 -2.70 -35.70
C ILE A 1031 64.85 -2.73 -35.33
N PRO A 1032 65.77 -2.97 -36.29
CA PRO A 1032 67.20 -2.97 -36.03
C PRO A 1032 67.69 -1.58 -35.59
N LYS A 1033 68.59 -1.56 -34.61
CA LYS A 1033 69.05 -0.34 -33.93
C LYS A 1033 70.01 0.47 -34.83
N THR A 1034 69.48 1.48 -35.51
CA THR A 1034 70.25 2.30 -36.47
C THR A 1034 71.42 3.04 -35.80
N THR A 1035 72.65 2.62 -36.10
CA THR A 1035 73.88 3.32 -35.73
C THR A 1035 74.02 4.64 -36.49
N LYS A 1036 74.02 5.77 -35.77
CA LYS A 1036 74.34 7.08 -36.37
C LYS A 1036 75.81 7.13 -36.83
N PRO A 1037 76.12 7.61 -38.04
CA PRO A 1037 77.50 7.84 -38.46
C PRO A 1037 78.21 8.86 -37.55
N LYS A 1038 79.49 8.63 -37.24
CA LYS A 1038 80.33 9.64 -36.58
C LYS A 1038 80.49 10.86 -37.51
N PRO A 1039 80.40 12.10 -37.01
CA PRO A 1039 80.71 13.28 -37.81
C PRO A 1039 82.20 13.28 -38.19
N LYS A 1040 82.51 13.55 -39.47
CA LYS A 1040 83.90 13.73 -39.91
C LYS A 1040 84.42 15.07 -39.40
N THR A 1041 85.50 15.06 -38.63
CA THR A 1041 86.30 16.26 -38.34
C THR A 1041 86.87 16.83 -39.63
N LYS A 1042 86.52 18.07 -39.97
CA LYS A 1042 87.27 18.85 -40.95
C LYS A 1042 88.53 19.41 -40.29
N LYS A 1043 89.67 19.32 -40.98
CA LYS A 1043 90.84 20.17 -40.73
C LYS A 1043 90.67 21.46 -41.54
N THR A 1044 90.76 22.60 -40.85
CA THR A 1044 91.24 23.95 -41.24
C THR A 1044 90.60 24.91 -40.25
#